data_AF-A0A7J5U3H1-F1
#
_entry.id   AF-A0A7J5U3H1-F1
#
_cell.length_a   1.000
_cell.length_b   1.000
_cell.length_c   1.000
_cell.angle_alpha   90.00
_cell.angle_beta   90.00
_cell.angle_gamma   90.00
#
_symmetry.space_group_name_H-M   'P 1'
#
loop_
_entity.id
_entity.type
_entity.pdbx_description
1 polymer ?
#
loop_
_entity_poly.entity_id
_entity_poly.type
_entity_poly.pdbx_seq_one_letter_code
_entity_poly.pdbx_strand_id
1 'polypeptide(L)'
;MRSLFFWKEWSQTYRLPYLNSLFFLSLSLLLFGAAWYRGVANVVQWDVLSELIDLPTTIRTLTDGLFDYNVPGKAYAVSEQFVASVMQVHPWMATVLLGALLIGFAGVLSAATRLSRIPFLGMMTAFILVLAVCRFETLEIPGLDGQYVFGILAFVLGSVAYYFHAFRADIPMPARFGVFGLLLIGLTLGLGALSPVPHPALTVVSYGMPAFMLVSVGFILFIAFEIIAGLVWITSANLAPTVGQSGGSATRRTFGLRNFVLLTSLYLVNLMLVWLQNTKTLELDWLTVSPFLIYLTSLLLGIWGYRRQVEQQEAVPFAESGAFLYVGLGLVTTATMTYAFATANDPIVEMFEDAIVYSHLAMGTAFVLYVLYNFRQLFAKGLAVHRVLYKPKQAGLTVFRLGGLVVFGALLGGANLFPVRQAITGYYNGLGDLYMASGQLTSAQAFYQLGAEQEFQNHKSNYALASLALRNNEPGKAAYFFNQALLKQPSPQAFAALSSTYQQTNLFFEAIKALQRGLSQFPKSGELQNNLGYLYSRTSIADSAYYYFQTAVANTSRTEVPEANLLGLYARNPQVLATDSTLARQTDRYEYESYQANALAIRLVARPDTAGLAPPTWLAAEPPVADSLLLTEGPAGLSVGRFASLYNYALVSPRPDSLLLKTLQQRGRQVSNQDFADDLLLAQAMVAYRSGRPADTFTLLSQLADGSPRTAESYRTALGLLLMDSGLYPKANQMLELNTDTLSMYYRALTLTKMGDLVAAQSLWETAGRNDAGVAGLKQILYQERPPVSDLEKAFYVSYRTDDPNRGRYWETIRDADLKTVSGATLIEEYLATRQPFYAQMILSQMGKPAQLSPFALSLENLSALRITVFRNKLPAADSMSRGFFALPHRAERQFLLGTVLARNKKMPEADRAFAEALRLAPLDAQIATGAARFWQQQKQTDRAYRAVVGVLDYNAREPELWKTYISLCLEQRLTDYAEDALPQLQSATSPADYQAFLADYQQKLTSIEKQRQTF
;
A
#
# COMPACT_ATOMS: atom_id res chain seq x y z
N MET A 1 -41.46 -30.73 19.27
CA MET A 1 -40.44 -29.83 19.87
C MET A 1 -39.90 -30.31 21.22
N ARG A 2 -40.69 -30.90 22.14
CA ARG A 2 -40.18 -31.44 23.43
C ARG A 2 -39.13 -32.57 23.29
N SER A 3 -39.13 -33.34 22.19
CA SER A 3 -38.18 -34.44 21.97
C SER A 3 -36.80 -34.04 21.43
N LEU A 4 -36.64 -32.85 20.85
CA LEU A 4 -35.38 -32.41 20.23
C LEU A 4 -34.37 -31.92 21.29
N PHE A 5 -34.86 -31.17 22.29
CA PHE A 5 -34.06 -30.62 23.40
C PHE A 5 -34.24 -31.46 24.67
N PHE A 6 -33.89 -32.74 24.61
CA PHE A 6 -34.14 -33.68 25.71
C PHE A 6 -33.48 -33.30 27.04
N TRP A 7 -32.38 -32.55 26.99
CA TRP A 7 -31.66 -32.05 28.17
C TRP A 7 -32.45 -30.99 28.96
N LYS A 8 -33.59 -30.50 28.45
CA LYS A 8 -34.48 -29.61 29.23
C LYS A 8 -35.06 -30.31 30.46
N GLU A 9 -35.18 -31.64 30.41
CA GLU A 9 -35.69 -32.49 31.48
C GLU A 9 -34.62 -32.85 32.52
N TRP A 10 -33.37 -32.45 32.31
CA TRP A 10 -32.27 -32.70 33.24
C TRP A 10 -32.23 -31.70 34.40
N SER A 11 -31.71 -32.14 35.55
CA SER A 11 -31.42 -31.25 36.67
C SER A 11 -30.38 -30.19 36.27
N GLN A 12 -30.41 -29.03 36.92
CA GLN A 12 -29.47 -27.94 36.63
C GLN A 12 -28.00 -28.38 36.71
N THR A 13 -27.70 -29.28 37.64
CA THR A 13 -26.37 -29.89 37.84
C THR A 13 -25.80 -30.50 36.56
N TYR A 14 -26.58 -31.26 35.79
CA TYR A 14 -26.10 -31.89 34.55
C TYR A 14 -26.37 -31.03 33.31
N ARG A 15 -27.45 -30.24 33.33
CA ARG A 15 -27.88 -29.43 32.20
C ARG A 15 -26.90 -28.30 31.87
N LEU A 16 -26.44 -27.53 32.88
CA LEU A 16 -25.59 -26.37 32.64
C LEU A 16 -24.21 -26.76 32.07
N PRO A 17 -23.47 -27.74 32.63
CA PRO A 17 -22.17 -28.13 32.09
C PRO A 17 -22.25 -28.78 30.71
N TYR A 18 -23.34 -29.50 30.42
CA TYR A 18 -23.59 -30.02 29.09
C TYR A 18 -23.84 -28.90 28.07
N LEU A 19 -24.64 -27.89 28.42
CA LEU A 19 -24.84 -26.70 27.57
C LEU A 19 -23.53 -25.93 27.34
N ASN A 20 -22.68 -25.79 28.37
CA ASN A 20 -21.36 -25.17 28.22
C ASN A 20 -20.46 -26.00 27.26
N SER A 21 -20.49 -27.32 27.37
CA SER A 21 -19.73 -28.20 26.46
C SER A 21 -20.23 -28.09 25.02
N LEU A 22 -21.56 -28.04 24.82
CA LEU A 22 -22.16 -27.79 23.51
C LEU A 22 -21.85 -26.39 22.97
N PHE A 23 -21.74 -25.38 23.84
CA PHE A 23 -21.31 -24.04 23.45
C PHE A 23 -19.88 -24.07 22.90
N PHE A 24 -18.93 -24.71 23.59
CA PHE A 24 -17.56 -24.85 23.09
C PHE A 24 -17.47 -25.65 21.79
N LEU A 25 -18.25 -26.72 21.65
CA LEU A 25 -18.36 -27.47 20.39
C LEU A 25 -18.91 -26.58 19.27
N SER A 26 -19.95 -25.80 19.54
CA SER A 26 -20.54 -24.87 18.57
C SER A 26 -19.57 -23.76 18.17
N LEU A 27 -18.81 -23.22 19.12
CA LEU A 27 -17.75 -22.25 18.85
C LEU A 27 -16.65 -22.88 17.98
N SER A 28 -16.22 -24.11 18.29
CA SER A 28 -15.25 -24.83 17.45
C SER A 28 -15.78 -25.06 16.03
N LEU A 29 -17.08 -25.35 15.86
CA LEU A 29 -17.71 -25.49 14.54
C LEU A 29 -17.77 -24.17 13.75
N LEU A 30 -18.02 -23.05 14.44
CA LEU A 30 -17.98 -21.72 13.81
C LEU A 30 -16.55 -21.37 13.35
N LEU A 31 -15.56 -21.63 14.20
CA LEU A 31 -14.15 -21.43 13.87
C LEU A 31 -13.72 -22.36 12.73
N PHE A 32 -14.17 -23.61 12.72
CA PHE A 32 -13.96 -24.57 11.63
C PHE A 32 -14.49 -24.00 10.29
N GLY A 33 -15.74 -23.54 10.27
CA GLY A 33 -16.33 -22.94 9.07
C GLY A 33 -15.61 -21.68 8.59
N ALA A 34 -15.17 -20.82 9.51
CA ALA A 34 -14.39 -19.63 9.19
C ALA A 34 -13.00 -19.97 8.63
N ALA A 35 -12.30 -20.92 9.24
CA ALA A 35 -11.00 -21.40 8.77
C ALA A 35 -11.10 -22.06 7.39
N TRP A 36 -12.13 -22.89 7.18
CA TRP A 36 -12.41 -23.52 5.89
C TRP A 36 -12.68 -22.48 4.80
N TYR A 37 -13.54 -21.47 5.07
CA TYR A 37 -13.86 -20.44 4.09
C TYR A 37 -12.63 -19.61 3.66
N ARG A 38 -11.73 -19.28 4.59
CA ARG A 38 -10.51 -18.51 4.28
C ARG A 38 -9.43 -19.33 3.58
N GLY A 39 -9.34 -20.63 3.83
CA GLY A 39 -8.35 -21.53 3.22
C GLY A 39 -6.91 -21.03 3.40
N VAL A 40 -6.15 -20.94 2.31
CA VAL A 40 -4.74 -20.47 2.30
C VAL A 40 -4.60 -19.03 2.83
N ALA A 41 -5.65 -18.21 2.75
CA ALA A 41 -5.62 -16.83 3.24
C ALA A 41 -5.48 -16.72 4.78
N ASN A 42 -5.59 -17.83 5.52
CA ASN A 42 -5.31 -17.85 6.96
C ASN A 42 -3.81 -17.65 7.29
N VAL A 43 -2.91 -18.01 6.37
CA VAL A 43 -1.45 -17.97 6.58
C VAL A 43 -0.70 -17.21 5.49
N VAL A 44 -1.34 -16.94 4.35
CA VAL A 44 -0.78 -16.11 3.27
C VAL A 44 -1.66 -14.89 3.06
N GLN A 45 -1.10 -13.71 3.30
CA GLN A 45 -1.81 -12.43 3.16
C GLN A 45 -1.48 -11.77 1.83
N TRP A 46 -2.35 -10.86 1.40
CA TRP A 46 -2.09 -9.98 0.27
C TRP A 46 -1.45 -8.69 0.75
N ASP A 47 -0.20 -8.49 0.36
CA ASP A 47 0.53 -7.23 0.53
C ASP A 47 0.45 -6.41 -0.77
N VAL A 48 0.68 -5.11 -0.66
CA VAL A 48 0.74 -4.21 -1.83
C VAL A 48 2.15 -3.67 -1.96
N LEU A 49 2.77 -3.92 -3.11
CA LEU A 49 4.07 -3.37 -3.47
C LEU A 49 3.85 -2.20 -4.42
N SER A 50 4.29 -1.02 -4.00
CA SER A 50 4.19 0.23 -4.76
C SER A 50 5.53 0.56 -5.42
N GLU A 51 5.50 0.89 -6.70
CA GLU A 51 6.64 1.31 -7.52
C GLU A 51 6.43 2.76 -7.98
N LEU A 52 7.50 3.54 -7.92
CA LEU A 52 7.52 4.93 -8.36
C LEU A 52 7.82 5.00 -9.87
N ILE A 53 7.06 5.80 -10.61
CA ILE A 53 7.22 6.01 -12.05
C ILE A 53 7.45 7.50 -12.32
N ASP A 54 8.61 7.82 -12.89
CA ASP A 54 8.98 9.18 -13.32
C ASP A 54 8.22 9.56 -14.59
N LEU A 55 7.51 10.70 -14.54
CA LEU A 55 6.82 11.29 -15.67
C LEU A 55 7.47 12.63 -16.03
N PRO A 56 8.10 12.79 -17.21
CA PRO A 56 8.64 14.08 -17.61
C PRO A 56 7.51 15.11 -17.73
N THR A 57 7.70 16.27 -17.11
CA THR A 57 6.70 17.35 -17.15
C THR A 57 7.36 18.73 -17.15
N THR A 58 6.58 19.76 -17.43
CA THR A 58 6.97 21.16 -17.25
C THR A 58 6.48 21.62 -15.88
N ILE A 59 7.41 21.92 -14.97
CA ILE A 59 7.06 22.41 -13.62
C ILE A 59 6.34 23.76 -13.71
N ARG A 60 6.85 24.61 -14.60
CA ARG A 60 6.34 25.95 -14.83
C ARG A 60 6.71 26.43 -16.23
N THR A 61 5.76 27.10 -16.88
CA THR A 61 6.01 27.89 -18.08
C THR A 61 6.23 29.33 -17.68
N LEU A 62 7.35 29.90 -18.10
CA LEU A 62 7.71 31.30 -17.96
C LEU A 62 7.49 31.98 -19.32
N THR A 63 7.14 33.25 -19.34
CA THR A 63 6.94 33.97 -20.61
C THR A 63 7.49 35.38 -20.51
N ASP A 64 8.14 35.84 -21.58
CA ASP A 64 8.55 37.23 -21.76
C ASP A 64 7.69 37.96 -22.79
N GLY A 65 6.61 37.33 -23.24
CA GLY A 65 5.68 37.83 -24.27
C GLY A 65 6.15 37.61 -25.71
N LEU A 66 7.43 37.29 -25.95
CA LEU A 66 7.93 36.84 -27.25
C LEU A 66 8.05 35.32 -27.31
N PHE A 67 8.48 34.70 -26.21
CA PHE A 67 8.69 33.27 -26.08
C PHE A 67 8.17 32.73 -24.76
N ASP A 68 7.74 31.47 -24.81
CA ASP A 68 7.41 30.68 -23.63
C ASP A 68 8.56 29.71 -23.33
N TYR A 69 9.05 29.76 -22.09
CA TYR A 69 10.14 28.93 -21.58
C TYR A 69 9.60 27.87 -20.62
N ASN A 70 9.78 26.60 -20.97
CA ASN A 70 9.35 25.49 -20.13
C ASN A 70 10.46 25.09 -19.18
N VAL A 71 10.26 25.32 -17.88
CA VAL A 71 11.16 24.84 -16.83
C VAL A 71 11.00 23.33 -16.72
N PRO A 72 12.04 22.54 -17.07
CA PRO A 72 11.94 21.09 -17.08
C PRO A 72 11.85 20.53 -15.66
N GLY A 73 11.11 19.43 -15.53
CA GLY A 73 11.12 18.62 -14.31
C GLY A 73 10.39 17.31 -14.51
N LYS A 74 9.97 16.72 -13.40
CA LYS A 74 9.26 15.45 -13.38
C LYS A 74 8.08 15.51 -12.42
N ALA A 75 7.09 14.66 -12.66
CA ALA A 75 6.02 14.30 -11.75
C ALA A 75 6.16 12.81 -11.45
N TYR A 76 5.56 12.36 -10.35
CA TYR A 76 5.60 10.96 -9.97
C TYR A 76 4.24 10.29 -10.04
N ALA A 77 4.12 9.23 -10.82
CA ALA A 77 3.04 8.28 -10.67
C ALA A 77 3.49 7.10 -9.77
N VAL A 78 2.53 6.41 -9.20
CA VAL A 78 2.70 5.21 -8.39
C VAL A 78 1.96 4.08 -9.09
N SER A 79 2.63 2.96 -9.30
CA SER A 79 1.99 1.74 -9.80
C SER A 79 2.14 0.63 -8.78
N GLU A 80 1.10 -0.17 -8.59
CA GLU A 80 0.99 -1.10 -7.49
C GLU A 80 0.65 -2.52 -7.95
N GLN A 81 1.24 -3.50 -7.30
CA GLN A 81 0.87 -4.90 -7.50
C GLN A 81 0.60 -5.58 -6.15
N PHE A 82 -0.34 -6.51 -6.16
CA PHE A 82 -0.61 -7.39 -5.03
C PHE A 82 0.47 -8.46 -4.99
N VAL A 83 1.22 -8.54 -3.90
CA VAL A 83 2.22 -9.57 -3.68
C VAL A 83 1.69 -10.51 -2.61
N ALA A 84 1.73 -11.80 -2.86
CA ALA A 84 1.40 -12.77 -1.84
C ALA A 84 2.56 -12.83 -0.83
N SER A 85 2.23 -12.75 0.45
CA SER A 85 3.23 -12.82 1.51
C SER A 85 3.94 -14.17 1.50
N VAL A 86 5.11 -14.23 2.14
CA VAL A 86 5.63 -15.52 2.60
C VAL A 86 4.60 -16.21 3.51
N MET A 87 4.60 -17.54 3.56
CA MET A 87 3.69 -18.26 4.46
C MET A 87 4.05 -17.96 5.91
N GLN A 88 3.09 -17.36 6.62
CA GLN A 88 3.25 -16.92 7.99
C GLN A 88 2.87 -18.03 8.96
N VAL A 89 3.68 -18.22 10.00
CA VAL A 89 3.35 -19.11 11.11
C VAL A 89 2.79 -18.26 12.25
N HIS A 90 1.61 -18.64 12.74
CA HIS A 90 0.92 -17.94 13.81
C HIS A 90 0.82 -18.83 15.08
N PRO A 91 1.78 -18.75 16.02
CA PRO A 91 1.83 -19.65 17.18
C PRO A 91 0.57 -19.62 18.07
N TRP A 92 -0.15 -18.50 18.10
CA TRP A 92 -1.38 -18.36 18.89
C TRP A 92 -2.48 -19.34 18.48
N MET A 93 -2.48 -19.79 17.21
CA MET A 93 -3.44 -20.80 16.72
C MET A 93 -3.26 -22.14 17.45
N ALA A 94 -2.03 -22.51 17.79
CA ALA A 94 -1.74 -23.71 18.58
C ALA A 94 -2.19 -23.54 20.03
N THR A 95 -2.12 -22.33 20.60
CA THR A 95 -2.66 -22.04 21.94
C THR A 95 -4.18 -22.21 21.98
N VAL A 96 -4.89 -21.77 20.93
CA VAL A 96 -6.34 -21.97 20.82
C VAL A 96 -6.70 -23.45 20.68
N LEU A 97 -5.97 -24.19 19.84
CA LEU A 97 -6.13 -25.64 19.73
C LEU A 97 -5.89 -26.32 21.09
N LEU A 98 -4.78 -26.00 21.77
CA LEU A 98 -4.46 -26.58 23.08
C LEU A 98 -5.59 -26.31 24.08
N GLY A 99 -6.11 -25.09 24.15
CA GLY A 99 -7.27 -24.77 24.99
C GLY A 99 -8.50 -25.65 24.69
N ALA A 100 -8.83 -25.86 23.42
CA ALA A 100 -9.93 -26.73 23.02
C ALA A 100 -9.66 -28.21 23.36
N LEU A 101 -8.42 -28.68 23.20
CA LEU A 101 -7.99 -30.02 23.59
C LEU A 101 -8.12 -30.24 25.10
N LEU A 102 -7.72 -29.26 25.93
CA LEU A 102 -7.84 -29.36 27.39
C LEU A 102 -9.31 -29.49 27.82
N ILE A 103 -10.21 -28.69 27.24
CA ILE A 103 -11.66 -28.77 27.52
C ILE A 103 -12.22 -30.13 27.05
N GLY A 104 -11.85 -30.57 25.85
CA GLY A 104 -12.28 -31.85 25.29
C GLY A 104 -11.82 -33.03 26.12
N PHE A 105 -10.52 -33.11 26.43
CA PHE A 105 -9.95 -34.17 27.27
C PHE A 105 -10.44 -34.12 28.71
N ALA A 106 -10.70 -32.95 29.29
CA ALA A 106 -11.36 -32.86 30.61
C ALA A 106 -12.74 -33.55 30.58
N GLY A 107 -13.51 -33.35 29.52
CA GLY A 107 -14.79 -34.03 29.28
C GLY A 107 -14.63 -35.54 29.15
N VAL A 108 -13.67 -35.98 28.34
CA VAL A 108 -13.37 -37.40 28.09
C VAL A 108 -12.90 -38.11 29.36
N LEU A 109 -11.95 -37.55 30.10
CA LEU A 109 -11.44 -38.12 31.36
C LEU A 109 -12.54 -38.19 32.41
N SER A 110 -13.30 -37.12 32.58
CA SER A 110 -14.43 -37.10 33.52
C SER A 110 -15.43 -38.21 33.20
N ALA A 111 -15.75 -38.40 31.92
CA ALA A 111 -16.70 -39.42 31.50
C ALA A 111 -16.13 -40.84 31.63
N ALA A 112 -14.83 -41.02 31.34
CA ALA A 112 -14.14 -42.29 31.46
C ALA A 112 -14.19 -42.85 32.89
N THR A 113 -14.05 -42.00 33.92
CA THR A 113 -14.09 -42.44 35.33
C THR A 113 -15.44 -43.05 35.77
N ARG A 114 -16.52 -42.87 35.01
CA ARG A 114 -17.85 -43.48 35.26
C ARG A 114 -18.07 -44.79 34.49
N LEU A 115 -17.17 -45.15 33.58
CA LEU A 115 -17.28 -46.40 32.82
C LEU A 115 -16.97 -47.60 33.71
N SER A 116 -17.39 -48.79 33.27
CA SER A 116 -17.00 -50.04 33.92
C SER A 116 -15.48 -50.28 33.79
N ARG A 117 -14.93 -51.17 34.61
CA ARG A 117 -13.47 -51.36 34.76
C ARG A 117 -12.71 -51.51 33.44
N ILE A 118 -13.18 -52.37 32.54
CA ILE A 118 -12.50 -52.66 31.27
C ILE A 118 -12.45 -51.44 30.33
N PRO A 119 -13.59 -50.79 29.99
CA PRO A 119 -13.55 -49.58 29.16
C PRO A 119 -12.86 -48.40 29.84
N PHE A 120 -12.91 -48.28 31.17
CA PHE A 120 -12.12 -47.29 31.89
C PHE A 120 -10.61 -47.50 31.67
N LEU A 121 -10.11 -48.73 31.87
CA LEU A 121 -8.70 -49.05 31.64
C LEU A 121 -8.30 -48.78 30.18
N GLY A 122 -9.12 -49.19 29.21
CA GLY A 122 -8.87 -48.92 27.79
C GLY A 122 -8.78 -47.42 27.46
N MET A 123 -9.70 -46.61 27.98
CA MET A 123 -9.69 -45.15 27.79
C MET A 123 -8.47 -44.50 28.45
N MET A 124 -8.09 -44.95 29.65
CA MET A 124 -6.90 -44.43 30.33
C MET A 124 -5.61 -44.83 29.62
N THR A 125 -5.51 -46.06 29.11
CA THR A 125 -4.36 -46.49 28.29
C THR A 125 -4.25 -45.64 27.03
N ALA A 126 -5.37 -45.40 26.32
CA ALA A 126 -5.39 -44.54 25.14
C ALA A 126 -4.96 -43.10 25.48
N PHE A 127 -5.46 -42.54 26.59
CA PHE A 127 -5.08 -41.20 27.03
C PHE A 127 -3.60 -41.09 27.43
N ILE A 128 -3.04 -42.10 28.12
CA ILE A 128 -1.61 -42.13 28.47
C ILE A 128 -0.75 -42.21 27.20
N LEU A 129 -1.17 -42.96 26.18
CA LEU A 129 -0.50 -42.97 24.88
C LEU A 129 -0.53 -41.60 24.19
N VAL A 130 -1.65 -40.88 24.28
CA VAL A 130 -1.71 -39.48 23.78
C VAL A 130 -0.65 -38.63 24.49
N LEU A 131 -0.55 -38.71 25.82
CA LEU A 131 0.47 -37.97 26.58
C LEU A 131 1.90 -38.37 26.19
N ALA A 132 2.15 -39.65 25.91
CA ALA A 132 3.47 -40.14 25.52
C ALA A 132 3.92 -39.58 24.15
N VAL A 133 2.98 -39.46 23.20
CA VAL A 133 3.27 -38.93 21.86
C VAL A 133 3.52 -37.43 21.86
N CYS A 134 2.93 -36.66 22.79
CA CYS A 134 3.13 -35.22 22.91
C CYS A 134 4.58 -34.79 23.21
N ARG A 135 5.48 -35.72 23.55
CA ARG A 135 6.92 -35.48 23.81
C ARG A 135 7.20 -34.28 24.72
N PHE A 136 6.65 -34.32 25.94
CA PHE A 136 6.82 -33.24 26.92
C PHE A 136 8.29 -32.95 27.30
N GLU A 137 9.20 -33.88 27.03
CA GLU A 137 10.65 -33.67 27.14
C GLU A 137 11.18 -32.49 26.31
N THR A 138 10.51 -32.16 25.20
CA THR A 138 10.90 -31.07 24.30
C THR A 138 10.61 -29.68 24.87
N LEU A 139 9.96 -29.59 26.04
CA LEU A 139 9.75 -28.35 26.76
C LEU A 139 10.97 -27.92 27.59
N GLU A 140 12.02 -28.74 27.66
CA GLU A 140 13.33 -28.41 28.27
C GLU A 140 13.21 -27.83 29.69
N ILE A 141 12.34 -28.40 30.53
CA ILE A 141 12.07 -27.89 31.88
C ILE A 141 13.32 -28.03 32.75
N PRO A 142 13.85 -26.93 33.34
CA PRO A 142 15.08 -26.98 34.12
C PRO A 142 14.96 -27.92 35.34
N GLY A 143 15.94 -28.81 35.51
CA GLY A 143 16.02 -29.71 36.67
C GLY A 143 15.14 -30.96 36.60
N LEU A 144 14.40 -31.18 35.52
CA LEU A 144 13.66 -32.41 35.25
C LEU A 144 14.17 -33.03 33.94
N ASP A 145 14.78 -34.23 34.00
CA ASP A 145 15.04 -34.97 32.75
C ASP A 145 13.71 -35.24 32.04
N GLY A 146 13.76 -35.22 30.70
CA GLY A 146 12.56 -35.18 29.87
C GLY A 146 11.53 -36.29 30.09
N GLN A 147 11.97 -37.50 30.48
CA GLN A 147 11.08 -38.64 30.73
C GLN A 147 10.22 -38.46 32.00
N TYR A 148 10.68 -37.67 32.97
CA TYR A 148 9.97 -37.47 34.23
C TYR A 148 8.72 -36.60 34.06
N VAL A 149 8.72 -35.64 33.14
CA VAL A 149 7.55 -34.76 32.92
C VAL A 149 6.33 -35.56 32.46
N PHE A 150 6.50 -36.42 31.45
CA PHE A 150 5.46 -37.36 31.03
C PHE A 150 5.01 -38.27 32.19
N GLY A 151 5.96 -38.86 32.92
CA GLY A 151 5.66 -39.75 34.04
C GLY A 151 4.85 -39.08 35.14
N ILE A 152 5.19 -37.83 35.50
CA ILE A 152 4.46 -37.02 36.48
C ILE A 152 3.05 -36.72 35.98
N LEU A 153 2.89 -36.28 34.73
CA LEU A 153 1.58 -35.98 34.15
C LEU A 153 0.67 -37.23 34.13
N ALA A 154 1.21 -38.36 33.66
CA ALA A 154 0.49 -39.63 33.64
C ALA A 154 0.13 -40.10 35.05
N PHE A 155 1.04 -39.97 36.02
CA PHE A 155 0.79 -40.34 37.41
C PHE A 155 -0.27 -39.46 38.07
N VAL A 156 -0.19 -38.13 37.92
CA VAL A 156 -1.12 -37.18 38.52
C VAL A 156 -2.52 -37.34 37.91
N LEU A 157 -2.64 -37.30 36.58
CA LEU A 157 -3.93 -37.43 35.90
C LEU A 157 -4.51 -38.84 36.09
N GLY A 158 -3.67 -39.87 36.03
CA GLY A 158 -4.05 -41.26 36.24
C GLY A 158 -4.53 -41.54 37.68
N SER A 159 -3.85 -41.01 38.68
CA SER A 159 -4.23 -41.17 40.09
C SER A 159 -5.55 -40.49 40.40
N VAL A 160 -5.76 -39.27 39.90
CA VAL A 160 -7.05 -38.55 40.06
C VAL A 160 -8.18 -39.29 39.32
N ALA A 161 -7.93 -39.81 38.12
CA ALA A 161 -8.90 -40.62 37.39
C ALA A 161 -9.25 -41.92 38.11
N TYR A 162 -8.25 -42.64 38.62
CA TYR A 162 -8.46 -43.85 39.40
C TYR A 162 -9.18 -43.56 40.73
N TYR A 163 -8.89 -42.42 41.38
CA TYR A 163 -9.58 -41.99 42.59
C TYR A 163 -11.10 -41.85 42.39
N PHE A 164 -11.51 -41.13 41.34
CA PHE A 164 -12.95 -40.98 41.02
C PHE A 164 -13.60 -42.26 40.51
N HIS A 165 -12.82 -43.19 39.94
CA HIS A 165 -13.32 -44.47 39.46
C HIS A 165 -13.52 -45.48 40.61
N ALA A 166 -12.51 -45.65 41.47
CA ALA A 166 -12.46 -46.72 42.46
C ALA A 166 -12.94 -46.30 43.87
N PHE A 167 -12.68 -45.06 44.30
CA PHE A 167 -12.92 -44.63 45.68
C PHE A 167 -14.10 -43.67 45.83
N ARG A 168 -14.30 -42.74 44.88
CA ARG A 168 -15.38 -41.74 44.91
C ARG A 168 -16.26 -41.77 43.67
N ALA A 169 -16.87 -42.93 43.44
CA ALA A 169 -17.84 -43.13 42.36
C ALA A 169 -19.12 -42.28 42.51
N ASP A 170 -19.42 -41.82 43.72
CA ASP A 170 -20.58 -41.00 44.11
C ASP A 170 -20.53 -39.56 43.55
N ILE A 171 -19.33 -38.99 43.36
CA ILE A 171 -19.16 -37.59 42.98
C ILE A 171 -19.80 -37.31 41.60
N PRO A 172 -20.64 -36.27 41.47
CA PRO A 172 -21.36 -35.98 40.24
C PRO A 172 -20.43 -35.46 39.13
N MET A 173 -20.85 -35.68 37.88
CA MET A 173 -20.08 -35.37 36.69
C MET A 173 -19.51 -33.93 36.60
N PRO A 174 -20.25 -32.87 36.96
CA PRO A 174 -19.73 -31.50 36.88
C PRO A 174 -18.54 -31.24 37.81
N ALA A 175 -18.54 -31.86 39.00
CA ALA A 175 -17.43 -31.74 39.94
C ALA A 175 -16.18 -32.43 39.39
N ARG A 176 -16.33 -33.60 38.74
CA ARG A 176 -15.23 -34.28 38.05
C ARG A 176 -14.67 -33.43 36.91
N PHE A 177 -15.55 -32.87 36.09
CA PHE A 177 -15.18 -31.97 34.99
C PHE A 177 -14.44 -30.72 35.49
N GLY A 178 -14.91 -30.11 36.58
CA GLY A 178 -14.22 -29.00 37.22
C GLY A 178 -12.83 -29.37 37.74
N VAL A 179 -12.68 -30.52 38.40
CA VAL A 179 -11.38 -30.99 38.92
C VAL A 179 -10.40 -31.28 37.78
N PHE A 180 -10.81 -32.04 36.76
CA PHE A 180 -9.94 -32.29 35.61
C PHE A 180 -9.63 -31.03 34.82
N GLY A 181 -10.61 -30.13 34.62
CA GLY A 181 -10.40 -28.85 33.96
C GLY A 181 -9.39 -27.97 34.70
N LEU A 182 -9.56 -27.77 36.01
CA LEU A 182 -8.63 -27.00 36.83
C LEU A 182 -7.24 -27.64 36.87
N LEU A 183 -7.17 -28.97 36.98
CA LEU A 183 -5.90 -29.69 36.99
C LEU A 183 -5.16 -29.55 35.65
N LEU A 184 -5.85 -29.74 34.52
CA LEU A 184 -5.27 -29.59 33.19
C LEU A 184 -4.84 -28.15 32.89
N ILE A 185 -5.63 -27.15 33.29
CA ILE A 185 -5.28 -25.72 33.18
C ILE A 185 -4.06 -25.41 34.05
N GLY A 186 -4.06 -25.83 35.32
CA GLY A 186 -2.96 -25.61 36.25
C GLY A 186 -1.65 -26.25 35.78
N LEU A 187 -1.71 -27.49 35.28
CA LEU A 187 -0.56 -28.17 34.68
C LEU A 187 -0.06 -27.43 33.45
N THR A 188 -0.95 -26.99 32.56
CA THR A 188 -0.56 -26.25 31.34
C THR A 188 0.10 -24.91 31.67
N LEU A 189 -0.46 -24.13 32.61
CA LEU A 189 0.10 -22.87 33.05
C LEU A 189 1.45 -23.09 33.76
N GLY A 190 1.57 -24.13 34.58
CA GLY A 190 2.82 -24.49 35.26
C GLY A 190 3.92 -24.88 34.26
N LEU A 191 3.62 -25.77 33.31
CA LEU A 191 4.57 -26.17 32.26
C LEU A 191 4.96 -24.99 31.37
N GLY A 192 4.01 -24.12 31.02
CA GLY A 192 4.27 -22.92 30.22
C GLY A 192 5.14 -21.89 30.94
N ALA A 193 4.98 -21.72 32.25
CA ALA A 193 5.79 -20.80 33.05
C ALA A 193 7.22 -21.31 33.33
N LEU A 194 7.39 -22.64 33.38
CA LEU A 194 8.68 -23.27 33.67
C LEU A 194 9.53 -23.58 32.42
N SER A 195 8.91 -23.64 31.24
CA SER A 195 9.60 -23.97 30.00
C SER A 195 10.39 -22.77 29.45
N PRO A 196 11.69 -22.93 29.12
CA PRO A 196 12.48 -21.90 28.46
C PRO A 196 12.18 -21.77 26.95
N VAL A 197 11.35 -22.64 26.39
CA VAL A 197 11.04 -22.68 24.95
C VAL A 197 10.12 -21.51 24.58
N PRO A 198 10.39 -20.76 23.49
CA PRO A 198 9.61 -19.55 23.15
C PRO A 198 8.12 -19.79 22.90
N HIS A 199 7.74 -20.96 22.37
CA HIS A 199 6.37 -21.29 21.98
C HIS A 199 5.92 -22.66 22.52
N PRO A 200 5.74 -22.84 23.84
CA PRO A 200 5.47 -24.15 24.46
C PRO A 200 4.21 -24.84 23.92
N ALA A 201 3.14 -24.08 23.68
CA ALA A 201 1.89 -24.63 23.14
C ALA A 201 2.06 -25.17 21.71
N LEU A 202 2.79 -24.45 20.86
CA LEU A 202 3.10 -24.88 19.50
C LEU A 202 3.96 -26.14 19.51
N THR A 203 4.92 -26.25 20.43
CA THR A 203 5.76 -27.44 20.62
C THR A 203 4.91 -28.68 20.94
N VAL A 204 4.10 -28.61 22.00
CA VAL A 204 3.26 -29.74 22.44
C VAL A 204 2.26 -30.14 21.35
N VAL A 205 1.65 -29.16 20.69
CA VAL A 205 0.72 -29.42 19.59
C VAL A 205 1.40 -30.11 18.43
N SER A 206 2.55 -29.59 17.96
CA SER A 206 3.23 -30.09 16.78
C SER A 206 3.76 -31.52 16.98
N TYR A 207 4.37 -31.82 18.14
CA TYR A 207 4.78 -33.18 18.47
C TYR A 207 3.60 -34.12 18.75
N GLY A 208 2.53 -33.62 19.39
CA GLY A 208 1.33 -34.39 19.74
C GLY A 208 0.35 -34.63 18.59
N MET A 209 0.50 -33.95 17.45
CA MET A 209 -0.43 -34.04 16.33
C MET A 209 -0.75 -35.47 15.85
N PRO A 210 0.18 -36.44 15.77
CA PRO A 210 -0.14 -37.81 15.40
C PRO A 210 -1.17 -38.45 16.33
N ALA A 211 -1.09 -38.17 17.64
CA ALA A 211 -2.06 -38.67 18.61
C ALA A 211 -3.43 -38.00 18.44
N PHE A 212 -3.47 -36.68 18.22
CA PHE A 212 -4.74 -35.96 18.00
C PHE A 212 -5.42 -36.41 16.71
N MET A 213 -4.67 -36.63 15.63
CA MET A 213 -5.19 -37.22 14.39
C MET A 213 -5.74 -38.63 14.63
N LEU A 214 -5.04 -39.48 15.36
CA LEU A 214 -5.48 -40.85 15.65
C LEU A 214 -6.78 -40.87 16.48
N VAL A 215 -6.87 -40.05 17.54
CA VAL A 215 -8.08 -39.91 18.35
C VAL A 215 -9.26 -39.41 17.49
N SER A 216 -8.99 -38.44 16.61
CA SER A 216 -9.97 -37.87 15.69
C SER A 216 -10.50 -38.92 14.70
N VAL A 217 -9.62 -39.68 14.04
CA VAL A 217 -10.00 -40.77 13.13
C VAL A 217 -10.78 -41.86 13.88
N GLY A 218 -10.37 -42.20 15.09
CA GLY A 218 -11.11 -43.13 15.95
C GLY A 218 -12.54 -42.66 16.26
N PHE A 219 -12.72 -41.36 16.52
CA PHE A 219 -14.05 -40.78 16.72
C PHE A 219 -14.87 -40.73 15.43
N ILE A 220 -14.26 -40.41 14.28
CA ILE A 220 -14.93 -40.44 12.98
C ILE A 220 -15.43 -41.86 12.67
N LEU A 221 -14.61 -42.89 12.86
CA LEU A 221 -15.01 -44.30 12.75
C LEU A 221 -16.17 -44.64 13.69
N PHE A 222 -16.16 -44.07 14.90
CA PHE A 222 -17.21 -44.28 15.89
C PHE A 222 -18.56 -43.69 15.46
N ILE A 223 -18.59 -42.52 14.81
CA ILE A 223 -19.84 -41.86 14.36
C ILE A 223 -20.22 -42.17 12.90
N ALA A 224 -19.38 -42.89 12.16
CA ALA A 224 -19.51 -43.08 10.71
C ALA A 224 -20.82 -43.75 10.25
N PHE A 225 -21.50 -44.51 11.11
CA PHE A 225 -22.77 -45.15 10.77
C PHE A 225 -24.02 -44.28 11.11
N GLU A 226 -23.83 -43.12 11.72
CA GLU A 226 -24.94 -42.31 12.27
C GLU A 226 -25.90 -41.78 11.19
N ILE A 227 -25.39 -41.45 9.99
CA ILE A 227 -26.25 -41.08 8.86
C ILE A 227 -27.20 -42.23 8.48
N ILE A 228 -26.69 -43.46 8.43
CA ILE A 228 -27.52 -44.63 8.12
C ILE A 228 -28.48 -44.94 9.26
N ALA A 229 -28.09 -44.74 10.52
CA ALA A 229 -29.01 -44.81 11.65
C ALA A 229 -30.13 -43.76 11.55
N GLY A 230 -29.81 -42.55 11.08
CA GLY A 230 -30.77 -41.52 10.71
C GLY A 230 -31.71 -41.95 9.59
N LEU A 231 -31.20 -42.61 8.54
CA LEU A 231 -32.02 -43.17 7.46
C LEU A 231 -32.93 -44.30 7.95
N VAL A 232 -32.51 -45.14 8.90
CA VAL A 232 -33.38 -46.11 9.58
C VAL A 232 -34.51 -45.38 10.31
N TRP A 233 -34.22 -44.26 10.98
CA TRP A 233 -35.25 -43.45 11.62
C TRP A 233 -36.23 -42.89 10.60
N ILE A 234 -35.77 -42.25 9.52
CA ILE A 234 -36.65 -41.68 8.48
C ILE A 234 -37.54 -42.76 7.86
N THR A 235 -37.00 -43.94 7.58
CA THR A 235 -37.71 -45.01 6.85
C THR A 235 -38.65 -45.85 7.71
N SER A 236 -38.43 -45.86 9.03
CA SER A 236 -39.24 -46.61 10.00
C SER A 236 -40.04 -45.73 10.97
N ALA A 237 -39.87 -44.40 10.93
CA ALA A 237 -40.71 -43.46 11.66
C ALA A 237 -42.08 -43.36 11.00
N ASN A 238 -43.13 -43.25 11.83
CA ASN A 238 -44.50 -43.16 11.36
C ASN A 238 -44.71 -41.83 10.61
N LEU A 239 -45.25 -41.86 9.39
CA LEU A 239 -45.88 -40.67 8.80
C LEU A 239 -47.23 -40.42 9.46
N ALA A 240 -47.66 -39.16 9.48
CA ALA A 240 -48.97 -38.75 9.97
C ALA A 240 -50.10 -39.57 9.30
N PRO A 241 -51.19 -39.89 10.03
CA PRO A 241 -52.31 -40.61 9.44
C PRO A 241 -52.91 -39.79 8.30
N THR A 242 -53.03 -40.38 7.11
CA THR A 242 -53.91 -39.86 6.07
C THR A 242 -55.34 -40.15 6.51
N VAL A 243 -56.15 -39.10 6.67
CA VAL A 243 -57.58 -39.23 6.93
C VAL A 243 -58.22 -39.79 5.65
N GLY A 244 -58.42 -41.10 5.61
CA GLY A 244 -59.32 -41.73 4.65
C GLY A 244 -60.76 -41.48 5.11
N GLN A 245 -61.57 -40.84 4.29
CA GLN A 245 -63.02 -40.78 4.45
C GLN A 245 -63.63 -42.17 4.23
N SER A 246 -63.53 -43.06 5.21
CA SER A 246 -64.45 -44.18 5.47
C SER A 246 -63.87 -45.02 6.62
N GLY A 247 -64.73 -45.34 7.61
CA GLY A 247 -64.36 -45.89 8.91
C GLY A 247 -63.76 -47.31 8.91
N GLY A 248 -62.50 -47.43 8.48
CA GLY A 248 -61.67 -48.61 8.68
C GLY A 248 -60.31 -48.23 9.27
N SER A 249 -59.86 -49.01 10.27
CA SER A 249 -58.51 -49.06 10.87
C SER A 249 -57.45 -48.17 10.20
N ALA A 250 -56.93 -47.17 10.94
CA ALA A 250 -55.83 -46.33 10.50
C ALA A 250 -54.56 -47.17 10.23
N THR A 251 -54.38 -47.63 8.98
CA THR A 251 -53.16 -48.31 8.53
C THR A 251 -52.03 -47.29 8.44
N ARG A 252 -51.22 -47.24 9.50
CA ARG A 252 -50.01 -46.43 9.60
C ARG A 252 -49.01 -46.88 8.53
N ARG A 253 -48.70 -46.01 7.56
CA ARG A 253 -47.78 -46.32 6.45
C ARG A 253 -46.36 -45.89 6.82
N THR A 254 -45.41 -46.82 6.78
CA THR A 254 -43.97 -46.53 6.84
C THR A 254 -43.38 -46.55 5.44
N PHE A 255 -42.25 -45.86 5.20
CA PHE A 255 -41.56 -45.93 3.91
C PHE A 255 -41.02 -47.35 3.64
N GLY A 256 -40.74 -48.14 4.68
CA GLY A 256 -40.47 -49.57 4.58
C GLY A 256 -39.08 -49.93 4.03
N LEU A 257 -38.81 -51.24 3.93
CA LEU A 257 -37.47 -51.78 3.61
C LEU A 257 -36.92 -51.32 2.27
N ARG A 258 -37.78 -51.20 1.23
CA ARG A 258 -37.35 -50.83 -0.12
C ARG A 258 -36.73 -49.44 -0.16
N ASN A 259 -37.37 -48.47 0.49
CA ASN A 259 -36.87 -47.09 0.56
C ASN A 259 -35.61 -47.00 1.43
N PHE A 260 -35.49 -47.80 2.49
CA PHE A 260 -34.25 -47.91 3.25
C PHE A 260 -33.08 -48.38 2.40
N VAL A 261 -33.24 -49.50 1.68
CA VAL A 261 -32.21 -50.03 0.78
C VAL A 261 -31.87 -49.02 -0.32
N LEU A 262 -32.87 -48.37 -0.93
CA LEU A 262 -32.65 -47.36 -1.98
C LEU A 262 -31.82 -46.17 -1.46
N LEU A 263 -32.25 -45.54 -0.35
CA LEU A 263 -31.59 -44.35 0.21
C LEU A 263 -30.17 -44.66 0.69
N THR A 264 -29.98 -45.81 1.35
CA THR A 264 -28.64 -46.23 1.80
C THR A 264 -27.74 -46.60 0.64
N SER A 265 -28.27 -47.23 -0.42
CA SER A 265 -27.50 -47.51 -1.63
C SER A 265 -27.08 -46.22 -2.33
N LEU A 266 -27.98 -45.23 -2.45
CA LEU A 266 -27.66 -43.92 -3.02
C LEU A 266 -26.55 -43.22 -2.23
N TYR A 267 -26.63 -43.24 -0.90
CA TYR A 267 -25.59 -42.68 -0.02
C TYR A 267 -24.24 -43.40 -0.17
N LEU A 268 -24.22 -44.73 -0.14
CA LEU A 268 -22.98 -45.51 -0.28
C LEU A 268 -22.38 -45.39 -1.68
N VAL A 269 -23.20 -45.33 -2.73
CA VAL A 269 -22.73 -45.06 -4.10
C VAL A 269 -22.14 -43.66 -4.20
N ASN A 270 -22.74 -42.65 -3.56
CA ASN A 270 -22.15 -41.31 -3.53
C ASN A 270 -20.78 -41.31 -2.84
N LEU A 271 -20.62 -41.99 -1.70
CA LEU A 271 -19.33 -42.16 -1.03
C LEU A 271 -18.32 -42.92 -1.90
N MET A 272 -18.77 -43.94 -2.64
CA MET A 272 -17.93 -44.67 -3.57
C MET A 272 -17.46 -43.78 -4.73
N LEU A 273 -18.32 -42.89 -5.24
CA LEU A 273 -17.94 -41.90 -6.26
C LEU A 273 -16.91 -40.91 -5.72
N VAL A 274 -17.09 -40.41 -4.49
CA VAL A 274 -16.09 -39.55 -3.82
C VAL A 274 -14.76 -40.29 -3.68
N TRP A 275 -14.78 -41.55 -3.24
CA TRP A 275 -13.57 -42.37 -3.14
C TRP A 275 -12.87 -42.57 -4.49
N LEU A 276 -13.63 -42.80 -5.57
CA LEU A 276 -13.10 -42.93 -6.93
C LEU A 276 -12.54 -41.61 -7.47
N GLN A 277 -13.14 -40.48 -7.11
CA GLN A 277 -12.65 -39.14 -7.43
C GLN A 277 -11.34 -38.84 -6.70
N ASN A 278 -11.26 -39.12 -5.39
CA ASN A 278 -10.05 -38.91 -4.58
C ASN A 278 -8.87 -39.76 -5.07
N THR A 279 -9.15 -40.96 -5.59
CA THR A 279 -8.14 -41.84 -6.20
C THR A 279 -7.80 -41.46 -7.65
N LYS A 280 -8.34 -40.35 -8.18
CA LYS A 280 -8.16 -39.84 -9.55
C LYS A 280 -8.51 -40.86 -10.64
N THR A 281 -9.44 -41.77 -10.36
CA THR A 281 -9.92 -42.76 -11.33
C THR A 281 -11.08 -42.24 -12.19
N LEU A 282 -11.78 -41.21 -11.71
CA LEU A 282 -12.93 -40.58 -12.35
C LEU A 282 -12.89 -39.05 -12.14
N GLU A 283 -13.10 -38.28 -13.21
CA GLU A 283 -13.19 -36.81 -13.20
C GLU A 283 -14.67 -36.39 -13.35
N LEU A 284 -15.40 -36.31 -12.24
CA LEU A 284 -16.83 -35.93 -12.19
C LEU A 284 -17.09 -34.92 -11.05
N ASP A 285 -17.02 -33.62 -11.33
CA ASP A 285 -17.01 -32.59 -10.28
C ASP A 285 -18.40 -32.17 -9.74
N TRP A 286 -19.51 -32.44 -10.44
CA TRP A 286 -20.83 -31.87 -10.09
C TRP A 286 -21.71 -32.77 -9.19
N LEU A 287 -21.26 -33.98 -8.85
CA LEU A 287 -22.08 -35.02 -8.17
C LEU A 287 -21.64 -35.35 -6.74
N THR A 288 -20.52 -34.82 -6.26
CA THR A 288 -19.90 -35.22 -4.99
C THR A 288 -20.20 -34.24 -3.85
N VAL A 289 -20.50 -34.80 -2.67
CA VAL A 289 -20.75 -34.02 -1.45
C VAL A 289 -19.42 -33.93 -0.70
N SER A 290 -19.05 -32.73 -0.24
CA SER A 290 -17.84 -32.53 0.56
C SER A 290 -17.82 -33.47 1.78
N PRO A 291 -16.74 -34.24 2.00
CA PRO A 291 -16.63 -35.14 3.15
C PRO A 291 -16.78 -34.44 4.49
N PHE A 292 -16.35 -33.19 4.63
CA PHE A 292 -16.55 -32.43 5.86
C PHE A 292 -18.04 -32.16 6.17
N LEU A 293 -18.91 -32.01 5.16
CA LEU A 293 -20.36 -31.93 5.37
C LEU A 293 -20.94 -33.26 5.86
N ILE A 294 -20.38 -34.39 5.41
CA ILE A 294 -20.74 -35.73 5.88
C ILE A 294 -20.36 -35.87 7.36
N TYR A 295 -19.14 -35.48 7.73
CA TYR A 295 -18.71 -35.44 9.13
C TYR A 295 -19.61 -34.55 10.00
N LEU A 296 -19.90 -33.32 9.57
CA LEU A 296 -20.77 -32.39 10.31
C LEU A 296 -22.16 -32.97 10.52
N THR A 297 -22.72 -33.62 9.50
CA THR A 297 -24.02 -34.28 9.59
C THR A 297 -24.00 -35.45 10.57
N SER A 298 -22.98 -36.31 10.50
CA SER A 298 -22.79 -37.43 11.44
C SER A 298 -22.56 -36.95 12.88
N LEU A 299 -21.77 -35.90 13.08
CA LEU A 299 -21.50 -35.29 14.39
C LEU A 299 -22.79 -34.77 15.04
N LEU A 300 -23.66 -34.11 14.27
CA LEU A 300 -24.93 -33.62 14.77
C LEU A 300 -25.90 -34.77 15.05
N LEU A 301 -26.09 -35.69 14.10
CA LEU A 301 -27.00 -36.83 14.26
C LEU A 301 -26.61 -37.72 15.44
N GLY A 302 -25.32 -37.94 15.65
CA GLY A 302 -24.81 -38.79 16.72
C GLY A 302 -25.09 -38.25 18.13
N ILE A 303 -25.43 -36.97 18.33
CA ILE A 303 -25.91 -36.48 19.65
C ILE A 303 -27.16 -37.26 20.09
N TRP A 304 -28.08 -37.51 19.16
CA TRP A 304 -29.29 -38.30 19.41
C TRP A 304 -29.05 -39.80 19.20
N GLY A 305 -28.23 -40.16 18.21
CA GLY A 305 -27.89 -41.54 17.87
C GLY A 305 -27.16 -42.26 18.99
N TYR A 306 -26.12 -41.64 19.54
CA TYR A 306 -25.33 -42.19 20.65
C TYR A 306 -26.14 -42.24 21.95
N ARG A 307 -26.96 -41.22 22.23
CA ARG A 307 -27.92 -41.28 23.34
C ARG A 307 -28.78 -42.52 23.27
N ARG A 308 -29.40 -42.74 22.11
CA ARG A 308 -30.26 -43.89 21.87
C ARG A 308 -29.51 -45.21 22.00
N GLN A 309 -28.27 -45.28 21.50
CA GLN A 309 -27.43 -46.46 21.61
C GLN A 309 -27.20 -46.84 23.07
N VAL A 310 -26.76 -45.86 23.87
CA VAL A 310 -26.39 -46.04 25.27
C VAL A 310 -27.62 -46.39 26.13
N GLU A 311 -28.76 -45.73 25.91
CA GLU A 311 -30.03 -46.02 26.61
C GLU A 311 -30.58 -47.42 26.26
N GLN A 312 -30.42 -47.87 25.01
CA GLN A 312 -30.89 -49.19 24.59
C GLN A 312 -29.96 -50.33 24.99
N GLN A 313 -28.66 -50.08 25.12
CA GLN A 313 -27.69 -51.10 25.55
C GLN A 313 -27.53 -51.17 27.07
N GLU A 314 -28.17 -50.25 27.81
CA GLU A 314 -28.07 -50.13 29.27
C GLU A 314 -26.60 -50.06 29.74
N ALA A 315 -25.74 -49.47 28.90
CA ALA A 315 -24.29 -49.50 29.08
C ALA A 315 -23.83 -48.47 30.13
N VAL A 316 -24.27 -47.22 29.99
CA VAL A 316 -23.99 -46.11 30.93
C VAL A 316 -25.13 -45.10 30.93
N PRO A 317 -25.34 -44.28 31.97
CA PRO A 317 -26.29 -43.18 31.90
C PRO A 317 -25.79 -42.09 30.94
N PHE A 318 -26.58 -41.76 29.91
CA PHE A 318 -26.19 -40.76 28.92
C PHE A 318 -25.96 -39.37 29.54
N ALA A 319 -26.84 -38.94 30.45
CA ALA A 319 -26.73 -37.63 31.11
C ALA A 319 -25.50 -37.50 32.03
N GLU A 320 -25.02 -38.61 32.60
CA GLU A 320 -23.93 -38.60 33.59
C GLU A 320 -22.55 -38.87 33.00
N SER A 321 -22.46 -39.52 31.83
CA SER A 321 -21.17 -39.87 31.20
C SER A 321 -21.21 -39.75 29.69
N GLY A 322 -22.17 -40.40 29.02
CA GLY A 322 -22.20 -40.49 27.55
C GLY A 322 -22.20 -39.13 26.84
N ALA A 323 -22.96 -38.16 27.34
CA ALA A 323 -23.08 -36.83 26.76
C ALA A 323 -21.74 -36.08 26.68
N PHE A 324 -20.95 -36.12 27.77
CA PHE A 324 -19.66 -35.44 27.85
C PHE A 324 -18.56 -36.18 27.10
N LEU A 325 -18.61 -37.52 27.04
CA LEU A 325 -17.68 -38.31 26.23
C LEU A 325 -17.84 -37.98 24.75
N TYR A 326 -19.10 -37.93 24.27
CA TYR A 326 -19.40 -37.61 22.88
C TYR A 326 -19.00 -36.18 22.51
N VAL A 327 -19.42 -35.20 23.31
CA VAL A 327 -19.10 -33.79 23.06
C VAL A 327 -17.60 -33.53 23.21
N GLY A 328 -16.92 -34.18 24.16
CA GLY A 328 -15.48 -34.06 24.36
C GLY A 328 -14.67 -34.58 23.17
N LEU A 329 -14.98 -35.78 22.68
CA LEU A 329 -14.33 -36.35 21.48
C LEU A 329 -14.68 -35.56 20.21
N GLY A 330 -15.93 -35.10 20.09
CA GLY A 330 -16.35 -34.23 19.00
C GLY A 330 -15.64 -32.88 19.01
N LEU A 331 -15.38 -32.30 20.19
CA LEU A 331 -14.63 -31.06 20.34
C LEU A 331 -13.16 -31.26 19.97
N VAL A 332 -12.50 -32.31 20.47
CA VAL A 332 -11.11 -32.65 20.09
C VAL A 332 -11.01 -32.81 18.57
N THR A 333 -11.88 -33.62 17.97
CA THR A 333 -11.88 -33.88 16.53
C THR A 333 -12.08 -32.62 15.69
N THR A 334 -13.10 -31.82 16.03
CA THR A 334 -13.41 -30.59 15.32
C THR A 334 -12.30 -29.55 15.49
N ALA A 335 -11.72 -29.43 16.68
CA ALA A 335 -10.61 -28.52 16.93
C ALA A 335 -9.35 -28.92 16.15
N THR A 336 -9.02 -30.22 16.09
CA THR A 336 -7.88 -30.73 15.30
C THR A 336 -8.06 -30.45 13.81
N MET A 337 -9.25 -30.68 13.24
CA MET A 337 -9.54 -30.29 11.85
C MET A 337 -9.49 -28.77 11.65
N THR A 338 -10.03 -27.99 12.60
CA THR A 338 -9.97 -26.52 12.55
C THR A 338 -8.54 -26.02 12.48
N TYR A 339 -7.64 -26.60 13.27
CA TYR A 339 -6.22 -26.25 13.26
C TYR A 339 -5.55 -26.60 11.93
N ALA A 340 -5.91 -27.72 11.31
CA ALA A 340 -5.41 -28.09 9.99
C ALA A 340 -5.78 -27.04 8.92
N PHE A 341 -7.04 -26.60 8.89
CA PHE A 341 -7.48 -25.52 7.99
C PHE A 341 -6.87 -24.15 8.34
N ALA A 342 -6.80 -23.81 9.63
CA ALA A 342 -6.27 -22.53 10.09
C ALA A 342 -4.77 -22.38 9.77
N THR A 343 -4.02 -23.48 9.76
CA THR A 343 -2.60 -23.49 9.39
C THR A 343 -2.36 -23.83 7.91
N ALA A 344 -3.43 -23.90 7.11
CA ALA A 344 -3.41 -24.35 5.71
C ALA A 344 -2.57 -25.62 5.48
N ASN A 345 -2.64 -26.58 6.40
CA ASN A 345 -1.92 -27.85 6.30
C ASN A 345 -2.73 -28.85 5.48
N ASP A 346 -2.67 -28.70 4.16
CA ASP A 346 -3.44 -29.46 3.19
C ASP A 346 -3.30 -30.98 3.33
N PRO A 347 -2.12 -31.59 3.63
CA PRO A 347 -2.06 -33.02 3.88
C PRO A 347 -2.91 -33.50 5.06
N ILE A 348 -3.02 -32.71 6.14
CA ILE A 348 -3.88 -33.10 7.28
C ILE A 348 -5.36 -32.98 6.88
N VAL A 349 -5.70 -31.92 6.14
CA VAL A 349 -7.07 -31.72 5.63
C VAL A 349 -7.48 -32.90 4.74
N GLU A 350 -6.65 -33.25 3.76
CA GLU A 350 -6.93 -34.35 2.84
C GLU A 350 -6.92 -35.71 3.55
N MET A 351 -6.04 -35.92 4.53
CA MET A 351 -6.10 -37.13 5.36
C MET A 351 -7.45 -37.26 6.07
N PHE A 352 -7.98 -36.15 6.61
CA PHE A 352 -9.32 -36.16 7.21
C PHE A 352 -10.41 -36.39 6.19
N GLU A 353 -10.28 -35.84 4.98
CA GLU A 353 -11.18 -36.10 3.87
C GLU A 353 -11.28 -37.59 3.56
N ASP A 354 -10.15 -38.25 3.36
CA ASP A 354 -10.07 -39.69 3.12
C ASP A 354 -10.53 -40.51 4.33
N ALA A 355 -10.13 -40.12 5.54
CA ALA A 355 -10.56 -40.79 6.76
C ALA A 355 -12.08 -40.75 6.92
N ILE A 356 -12.73 -39.63 6.59
CA ILE A 356 -14.19 -39.51 6.63
C ILE A 356 -14.82 -40.44 5.59
N VAL A 357 -14.38 -40.37 4.34
CA VAL A 357 -14.94 -41.20 3.25
C VAL A 357 -14.78 -42.68 3.56
N TYR A 358 -13.58 -43.12 3.95
CA TYR A 358 -13.26 -44.53 4.15
C TYR A 358 -14.01 -45.07 5.37
N SER A 359 -14.09 -44.27 6.44
CA SER A 359 -14.84 -44.65 7.65
C SER A 359 -16.33 -44.80 7.35
N HIS A 360 -16.94 -43.83 6.67
CA HIS A 360 -18.38 -43.87 6.35
C HIS A 360 -18.71 -44.97 5.34
N LEU A 361 -17.83 -45.25 4.37
CA LEU A 361 -18.02 -46.35 3.44
C LEU A 361 -17.92 -47.70 4.16
N ALA A 362 -16.87 -47.90 4.97
CA ALA A 362 -16.62 -49.17 5.66
C ALA A 362 -17.64 -49.44 6.78
N MET A 363 -17.78 -48.51 7.74
CA MET A 363 -18.72 -48.65 8.85
C MET A 363 -20.16 -48.53 8.40
N GLY A 364 -20.45 -47.69 7.39
CA GLY A 364 -21.78 -47.58 6.85
C GLY A 364 -22.23 -48.85 6.16
N THR A 365 -21.39 -49.44 5.30
CA THR A 365 -21.69 -50.74 4.66
C THR A 365 -21.91 -51.83 5.71
N ALA A 366 -21.02 -51.93 6.70
CA ALA A 366 -21.18 -52.89 7.80
C ALA A 366 -22.46 -52.66 8.59
N PHE A 367 -22.87 -51.41 8.81
CA PHE A 367 -24.10 -51.09 9.53
C PHE A 367 -25.37 -51.36 8.71
N VAL A 368 -25.34 -51.17 7.37
CA VAL A 368 -26.44 -51.63 6.50
C VAL A 368 -26.61 -53.15 6.63
N LEU A 369 -25.52 -53.92 6.58
CA LEU A 369 -25.56 -55.37 6.80
C LEU A 369 -26.11 -55.73 8.17
N TYR A 370 -25.71 -55.02 9.23
CA TYR A 370 -26.25 -55.18 10.58
C TYR A 370 -27.78 -55.00 10.62
N VAL A 371 -28.28 -53.94 9.97
CA VAL A 371 -29.72 -53.63 9.93
C VAL A 371 -30.49 -54.69 9.16
N LEU A 372 -29.99 -55.11 8.00
CA LEU A 372 -30.62 -56.13 7.17
C LEU A 372 -30.62 -57.50 7.86
N TYR A 373 -29.52 -57.88 8.50
CA TYR A 373 -29.41 -59.18 9.18
C TYR A 373 -30.36 -59.27 10.38
N ASN A 374 -30.36 -58.25 11.25
CA ASN A 374 -31.13 -58.30 12.49
C ASN A 374 -32.60 -57.89 12.37
N PHE A 375 -32.94 -56.96 11.45
CA PHE A 375 -34.24 -56.28 11.48
C PHE A 375 -35.05 -56.36 10.17
N ARG A 376 -34.60 -57.11 9.15
CA ARG A 376 -35.36 -57.29 7.89
C ARG A 376 -36.80 -57.72 8.11
N GLN A 377 -37.04 -58.67 9.02
CA GLN A 377 -38.40 -59.14 9.32
C GLN A 377 -39.29 -58.06 9.97
N LEU A 378 -38.72 -57.21 10.83
CA LEU A 378 -39.46 -56.11 11.47
C LEU A 378 -39.77 -55.01 10.45
N PHE A 379 -38.83 -54.70 9.56
CA PHE A 379 -39.02 -53.76 8.44
C PHE A 379 -40.10 -54.24 7.46
N ALA A 380 -40.13 -55.54 7.14
CA ALA A 380 -41.14 -56.13 6.27
C ALA A 380 -42.56 -56.05 6.87
N LYS A 381 -42.67 -56.08 8.21
CA LYS A 381 -43.93 -55.92 8.95
C LYS A 381 -44.31 -54.45 9.20
N GLY A 382 -43.55 -53.48 8.67
CA GLY A 382 -43.81 -52.05 8.84
C GLY A 382 -43.64 -51.53 10.27
N LEU A 383 -42.91 -52.25 11.12
CA LEU A 383 -42.71 -51.89 12.52
C LEU A 383 -41.63 -50.81 12.68
N ALA A 384 -41.70 -50.08 13.81
CA ALA A 384 -40.80 -48.98 14.15
C ALA A 384 -39.39 -49.47 14.56
N VAL A 385 -38.59 -49.93 13.60
CA VAL A 385 -37.25 -50.50 13.80
C VAL A 385 -36.31 -49.55 14.56
N HIS A 386 -36.40 -48.25 14.31
CA HIS A 386 -35.61 -47.24 15.02
C HIS A 386 -35.71 -47.36 16.56
N ARG A 387 -36.83 -47.83 17.13
CA ARG A 387 -37.00 -47.97 18.59
C ARG A 387 -36.20 -49.13 19.21
N VAL A 388 -35.76 -50.09 18.42
CA VAL A 388 -35.05 -51.30 18.87
C VAL A 388 -33.72 -51.52 18.14
N LEU A 389 -33.25 -50.51 17.41
CA LEU A 389 -32.08 -50.57 16.52
C LEU A 389 -30.81 -51.13 17.20
N TYR A 390 -30.63 -50.90 18.50
CA TYR A 390 -29.44 -51.34 19.24
C TYR A 390 -29.70 -52.52 20.20
N LYS A 391 -30.87 -53.16 20.12
CA LYS A 391 -31.21 -54.43 20.79
C LYS A 391 -31.34 -55.56 19.73
N PRO A 392 -30.22 -56.04 19.16
CA PRO A 392 -30.25 -57.05 18.10
C PRO A 392 -30.74 -58.40 18.61
N LYS A 393 -31.42 -59.16 17.76
CA LYS A 393 -31.89 -60.53 18.08
C LYS A 393 -30.90 -61.63 17.69
N GLN A 394 -30.03 -61.37 16.72
CA GLN A 394 -29.15 -62.40 16.14
C GLN A 394 -27.67 -62.11 16.41
N ALA A 395 -27.14 -61.02 15.85
CA ALA A 395 -25.72 -60.68 15.95
C ALA A 395 -25.53 -59.26 16.49
N GLY A 396 -24.62 -59.14 17.46
CA GLY A 396 -24.31 -57.88 18.15
C GLY A 396 -23.65 -56.85 17.23
N LEU A 397 -23.88 -55.56 17.52
CA LEU A 397 -23.30 -54.44 16.78
C LEU A 397 -21.76 -54.49 16.73
N THR A 398 -21.12 -54.99 17.79
CA THR A 398 -19.64 -55.09 17.89
C THR A 398 -19.03 -55.91 16.76
N VAL A 399 -19.66 -57.01 16.33
CA VAL A 399 -19.15 -57.87 15.25
C VAL A 399 -19.11 -57.10 13.93
N PHE A 400 -20.17 -56.34 13.62
CA PHE A 400 -20.21 -55.52 12.42
C PHE A 400 -19.25 -54.35 12.48
N ARG A 401 -19.03 -53.74 13.66
CA ARG A 401 -17.98 -52.71 13.83
C ARG A 401 -16.57 -53.28 13.58
N LEU A 402 -16.27 -54.49 14.06
CA LEU A 402 -15.01 -55.16 13.77
C LEU A 402 -14.86 -55.47 12.27
N GLY A 403 -15.92 -55.95 11.62
CA GLY A 403 -15.93 -56.12 10.15
C GLY A 403 -15.70 -54.81 9.39
N GLY A 404 -16.34 -53.72 9.84
CA GLY A 404 -16.11 -52.37 9.31
C GLY A 404 -14.65 -51.92 9.47
N LEU A 405 -14.00 -52.20 10.60
CA LEU A 405 -12.57 -51.91 10.78
C LEU A 405 -11.68 -52.70 9.81
N VAL A 406 -12.00 -53.96 9.52
CA VAL A 406 -11.27 -54.76 8.53
C VAL A 406 -11.42 -54.15 7.14
N VAL A 407 -12.64 -53.74 6.76
CA VAL A 407 -12.89 -53.07 5.46
C VAL A 407 -12.15 -51.72 5.39
N PHE A 408 -12.16 -50.93 6.47
CA PHE A 408 -11.40 -49.68 6.55
C PHE A 408 -9.90 -49.91 6.35
N GLY A 409 -9.32 -50.92 7.01
CA GLY A 409 -7.92 -51.31 6.82
C GLY A 409 -7.63 -51.79 5.38
N ALA A 410 -8.55 -52.53 4.77
CA ALA A 410 -8.42 -52.96 3.38
C ALA A 410 -8.46 -51.77 2.40
N LEU A 411 -9.32 -50.77 2.63
CA LEU A 411 -9.36 -49.53 1.84
C LEU A 411 -8.05 -48.74 1.95
N LEU A 412 -7.49 -48.61 3.16
CA LEU A 412 -6.18 -47.99 3.37
C LEU A 412 -5.06 -48.74 2.63
N GLY A 413 -5.05 -50.07 2.70
CA GLY A 413 -4.09 -50.90 2.00
C GLY A 413 -4.23 -50.80 0.48
N GLY A 414 -5.46 -50.79 -0.04
CA GLY A 414 -5.75 -50.61 -1.46
C GLY A 414 -5.32 -49.25 -2.02
N ALA A 415 -5.34 -48.20 -1.19
CA ALA A 415 -4.81 -46.87 -1.52
C ALA A 415 -3.28 -46.76 -1.32
N ASN A 416 -2.56 -47.88 -1.17
CA ASN A 416 -1.13 -47.92 -0.88
C ASN A 416 -0.74 -47.04 0.33
N LEU A 417 -1.59 -47.00 1.37
CA LEU A 417 -1.39 -46.17 2.57
C LEU A 417 -1.21 -44.67 2.28
N PHE A 418 -1.75 -44.16 1.17
CA PHE A 418 -1.65 -42.74 0.81
C PHE A 418 -2.18 -41.80 1.92
N PRO A 419 -3.33 -42.05 2.57
CA PRO A 419 -3.78 -41.22 3.70
C PRO A 419 -2.81 -41.21 4.89
N VAL A 420 -2.03 -42.28 5.08
CA VAL A 420 -1.00 -42.33 6.13
C VAL A 420 0.20 -41.48 5.74
N ARG A 421 0.63 -41.49 4.47
CA ARG A 421 1.68 -40.58 3.99
C ARG A 421 1.26 -39.11 4.10
N GLN A 422 0.00 -38.79 3.83
CA GLN A 422 -0.56 -37.46 4.06
C GLN A 422 -0.51 -37.06 5.54
N ALA A 423 -0.88 -37.97 6.45
CA ALA A 423 -0.73 -37.73 7.89
C ALA A 423 0.72 -37.43 8.31
N ILE A 424 1.67 -38.22 7.79
CA ILE A 424 3.11 -38.04 8.05
C ILE A 424 3.62 -36.70 7.48
N THR A 425 3.22 -36.36 6.26
CA THR A 425 3.54 -35.08 5.61
C THR A 425 3.02 -33.92 6.45
N GLY A 426 1.76 -34.00 6.88
CA GLY A 426 1.12 -33.01 7.72
C GLY A 426 1.80 -32.83 9.08
N TYR A 427 2.27 -33.93 9.68
CA TYR A 427 3.09 -33.91 10.90
C TYR A 427 4.42 -33.19 10.68
N TYR A 428 5.16 -33.50 9.61
CA TYR A 428 6.41 -32.81 9.29
C TYR A 428 6.21 -31.34 8.98
N ASN A 429 5.11 -30.96 8.31
CA ASN A 429 4.73 -29.57 8.11
C ASN A 429 4.51 -28.84 9.44
N GLY A 430 3.87 -29.48 10.42
CA GLY A 430 3.71 -28.92 11.77
C GLY A 430 5.04 -28.72 12.51
N LEU A 431 5.99 -29.65 12.36
CA LEU A 431 7.35 -29.46 12.88
C LEU A 431 8.09 -28.35 12.14
N GLY A 432 7.94 -28.25 10.82
CA GLY A 432 8.47 -27.15 10.02
C GLY A 432 7.98 -25.79 10.52
N ASP A 433 6.67 -25.67 10.81
CA ASP A 433 6.07 -24.46 11.40
C ASP A 433 6.69 -24.13 12.76
N LEU A 434 6.86 -25.12 13.63
CA LEU A 434 7.49 -24.97 14.94
C LEU A 434 8.89 -24.38 14.82
N TYR A 435 9.76 -25.01 14.02
CA TYR A 435 11.15 -24.54 13.86
C TYR A 435 11.23 -23.20 13.13
N MET A 436 10.29 -22.91 12.22
CA MET A 436 10.18 -21.61 11.57
C MET A 436 9.83 -20.52 12.60
N ALA A 437 8.86 -20.76 13.48
CA ALA A 437 8.49 -19.83 14.55
C ALA A 437 9.60 -19.65 15.58
N SER A 438 10.40 -20.69 15.84
CA SER A 438 11.58 -20.64 16.73
C SER A 438 12.82 -20.00 16.09
N GLY A 439 12.75 -19.54 14.82
CA GLY A 439 13.87 -18.93 14.11
C GLY A 439 14.97 -19.92 13.64
N GLN A 440 14.73 -21.23 13.75
CA GLN A 440 15.67 -22.27 13.34
C GLN A 440 15.43 -22.68 11.88
N LEU A 441 15.80 -21.80 10.95
CA LEU A 441 15.44 -21.90 9.53
C LEU A 441 15.95 -23.19 8.85
N THR A 442 17.16 -23.65 9.18
CA THR A 442 17.73 -24.88 8.60
C THR A 442 16.93 -26.12 9.00
N SER A 443 16.54 -26.22 10.27
CA SER A 443 15.69 -27.29 10.78
C SER A 443 14.30 -27.24 10.13
N ALA A 444 13.72 -26.03 10.04
CA ALA A 444 12.42 -25.82 9.39
C ALA A 444 12.45 -26.31 7.92
N GLN A 445 13.48 -25.92 7.18
CA GLN A 445 13.67 -26.37 5.80
C GLN A 445 13.76 -27.89 5.69
N ALA A 446 14.53 -28.55 6.56
CA ALA A 446 14.67 -30.00 6.56
C ALA A 446 13.32 -30.70 6.81
N PHE A 447 12.51 -30.22 7.77
CA PHE A 447 11.19 -30.81 8.01
C PHE A 447 10.20 -30.59 6.87
N TYR A 448 10.19 -29.41 6.25
CA TYR A 448 9.36 -29.21 5.05
C TYR A 448 9.83 -30.08 3.87
N GLN A 449 11.14 -30.32 3.72
CA GLN A 449 11.67 -31.25 2.72
C GLN A 449 11.22 -32.69 3.00
N LEU A 450 11.30 -33.16 4.25
CA LEU A 450 10.77 -34.48 4.64
C LEU A 450 9.28 -34.63 4.33
N GLY A 451 8.50 -33.56 4.51
CA GLY A 451 7.10 -33.52 4.07
C GLY A 451 6.98 -33.67 2.55
N ALA A 452 7.69 -32.83 1.78
CA ALA A 452 7.68 -32.90 0.32
C ALA A 452 8.21 -34.24 -0.24
N GLU A 453 9.10 -34.95 0.46
CA GLU A 453 9.56 -36.29 0.06
C GLU A 453 8.46 -37.35 0.16
N GLN A 454 7.58 -37.23 1.17
CA GLN A 454 6.42 -38.12 1.32
C GLN A 454 5.33 -37.79 0.31
N GLU A 455 5.11 -36.49 0.06
CA GLU A 455 4.12 -36.00 -0.89
C GLU A 455 4.61 -34.77 -1.65
N PHE A 456 5.22 -34.98 -2.82
CA PHE A 456 5.91 -33.93 -3.57
C PHE A 456 5.01 -32.80 -4.12
N GLN A 457 3.69 -33.02 -4.20
CA GLN A 457 2.74 -32.04 -4.74
C GLN A 457 1.97 -31.27 -3.67
N ASN A 458 2.23 -31.50 -2.38
CA ASN A 458 1.48 -30.83 -1.32
C ASN A 458 1.74 -29.33 -1.31
N HIS A 459 0.71 -28.52 -1.09
CA HIS A 459 0.78 -27.07 -1.18
C HIS A 459 1.64 -26.48 -0.07
N LYS A 460 1.40 -26.86 1.18
CA LYS A 460 2.05 -26.27 2.35
C LYS A 460 3.56 -26.43 2.36
N SER A 461 4.10 -27.64 2.21
CA SER A 461 5.56 -27.86 2.22
C SER A 461 6.22 -27.05 1.11
N ASN A 462 5.66 -27.11 -0.10
CA ASN A 462 6.22 -26.43 -1.25
C ASN A 462 6.13 -24.90 -1.12
N TYR A 463 5.01 -24.34 -0.66
CA TYR A 463 4.90 -22.90 -0.45
C TYR A 463 5.84 -22.43 0.66
N ALA A 464 5.99 -23.19 1.76
CA ALA A 464 6.92 -22.87 2.83
C ALA A 464 8.39 -22.94 2.36
N LEU A 465 8.76 -23.95 1.57
CA LEU A 465 10.08 -24.05 0.94
C LEU A 465 10.33 -22.92 -0.05
N ALA A 466 9.33 -22.52 -0.84
CA ALA A 466 9.41 -21.36 -1.72
C ALA A 466 9.62 -20.07 -0.92
N SER A 467 8.92 -19.91 0.20
CA SER A 467 9.05 -18.77 1.11
C SER A 467 10.46 -18.69 1.72
N LEU A 468 11.05 -19.83 2.10
CA LEU A 468 12.43 -19.91 2.58
C LEU A 468 13.44 -19.60 1.45
N ALA A 469 13.19 -20.09 0.24
CA ALA A 469 14.03 -19.78 -0.92
C ALA A 469 14.01 -18.29 -1.29
N LEU A 470 12.86 -17.62 -1.21
CA LEU A 470 12.77 -16.17 -1.38
C LEU A 470 13.57 -15.42 -0.31
N ARG A 471 13.49 -15.84 0.96
CA ARG A 471 14.28 -15.25 2.06
C ARG A 471 15.79 -15.41 1.86
N ASN A 472 16.21 -16.52 1.26
CA ASN A 472 17.61 -16.82 0.94
C ASN A 472 18.08 -16.18 -0.38
N ASN A 473 17.25 -15.35 -1.03
CA ASN A 473 17.53 -14.74 -2.33
C ASN A 473 17.83 -15.78 -3.44
N GLU A 474 17.10 -16.91 -3.43
CA GLU A 474 17.19 -18.00 -4.42
C GLU A 474 15.90 -18.10 -5.27
N PRO A 475 15.57 -17.11 -6.09
CA PRO A 475 14.28 -17.04 -6.79
C PRO A 475 14.06 -18.20 -7.78
N GLY A 476 15.12 -18.78 -8.34
CA GLY A 476 15.01 -19.99 -9.19
C GLY A 476 14.43 -21.20 -8.44
N LYS A 477 14.89 -21.45 -7.19
CA LYS A 477 14.32 -22.51 -6.35
C LYS A 477 12.92 -22.16 -5.87
N ALA A 478 12.68 -20.89 -5.55
CA ALA A 478 11.33 -20.43 -5.18
C ALA A 478 10.31 -20.68 -6.29
N ALA A 479 10.64 -20.35 -7.55
CA ALA A 479 9.78 -20.62 -8.69
C ALA A 479 9.51 -22.11 -8.89
N TYR A 480 10.51 -22.98 -8.68
CA TYR A 480 10.31 -24.42 -8.71
C TYR A 480 9.29 -24.88 -7.66
N PHE A 481 9.47 -24.49 -6.40
CA PHE A 481 8.56 -24.91 -5.33
C PHE A 481 7.16 -24.30 -5.46
N PHE A 482 7.01 -23.04 -5.89
CA PHE A 482 5.68 -22.49 -6.19
C PHE A 482 4.98 -23.26 -7.32
N ASN A 483 5.69 -23.67 -8.37
CA ASN A 483 5.12 -24.53 -9.41
C ASN A 483 4.64 -25.87 -8.84
N GLN A 484 5.39 -26.50 -7.92
CA GLN A 484 4.97 -27.74 -7.26
C GLN A 484 3.72 -27.53 -6.40
N ALA A 485 3.65 -26.45 -5.63
CA ALA A 485 2.49 -26.11 -4.81
C ALA A 485 1.21 -25.94 -5.64
N LEU A 486 1.32 -25.49 -6.90
CA LEU A 486 0.20 -25.30 -7.82
C LEU A 486 -0.32 -26.59 -8.48
N LEU A 487 0.38 -27.73 -8.35
CA LEU A 487 0.00 -28.96 -9.04
C LEU A 487 -1.25 -29.62 -8.46
N LYS A 488 -1.39 -29.61 -7.13
CA LYS A 488 -2.49 -30.30 -6.44
C LYS A 488 -3.56 -29.34 -5.96
N GLN A 489 -3.17 -28.28 -5.24
CA GLN A 489 -4.09 -27.34 -4.64
C GLN A 489 -3.73 -25.91 -5.08
N PRO A 490 -4.08 -25.52 -6.33
CA PRO A 490 -3.74 -24.20 -6.83
C PRO A 490 -4.38 -23.10 -5.98
N SER A 491 -3.69 -21.98 -5.81
CA SER A 491 -4.21 -20.81 -5.10
C SER A 491 -3.85 -19.52 -5.84
N PRO A 492 -4.72 -18.49 -5.79
CA PRO A 492 -4.40 -17.18 -6.35
C PRO A 492 -3.07 -16.62 -5.83
N GLN A 493 -2.81 -16.80 -4.53
CA GLN A 493 -1.59 -16.36 -3.88
C GLN A 493 -0.35 -17.03 -4.46
N ALA A 494 -0.37 -18.34 -4.70
CA ALA A 494 0.75 -19.06 -5.29
C ALA A 494 1.01 -18.64 -6.74
N PHE A 495 -0.03 -18.33 -7.53
CA PHE A 495 0.14 -17.77 -8.88
C PHE A 495 0.76 -16.37 -8.85
N ALA A 496 0.33 -15.50 -7.93
CA ALA A 496 0.91 -14.18 -7.75
C ALA A 496 2.36 -14.23 -7.28
N ALA A 497 2.68 -15.09 -6.32
CA ALA A 497 4.04 -15.31 -5.83
C ALA A 497 4.97 -15.88 -6.91
N LEU A 498 4.46 -16.80 -7.73
CA LEU A 498 5.21 -17.32 -8.88
C LEU A 498 5.48 -16.21 -9.90
N SER A 499 4.47 -15.40 -10.23
CA SER A 499 4.61 -14.26 -11.14
C SER A 499 5.64 -13.25 -10.63
N SER A 500 5.58 -12.85 -9.35
CA SER A 500 6.56 -11.92 -8.77
C SER A 500 7.98 -12.50 -8.76
N THR A 501 8.12 -13.81 -8.51
CA THR A 501 9.41 -14.52 -8.59
C THR A 501 9.97 -14.52 -10.02
N TYR A 502 9.12 -14.68 -11.04
CA TYR A 502 9.54 -14.55 -12.44
C TYR A 502 9.92 -13.11 -12.80
N GLN A 503 9.24 -12.09 -12.26
CA GLN A 503 9.66 -10.69 -12.44
C GLN A 503 11.06 -10.44 -11.86
N GLN A 504 11.36 -10.96 -10.66
CA GLN A 504 12.68 -10.83 -10.03
C GLN A 504 13.81 -11.48 -10.85
N THR A 505 13.49 -12.48 -11.66
CA THR A 505 14.44 -13.18 -12.55
C THR A 505 14.43 -12.65 -13.99
N ASN A 506 13.79 -11.50 -14.23
CA ASN A 506 13.61 -10.88 -15.55
C ASN A 506 12.87 -11.78 -16.57
N LEU A 507 12.11 -12.77 -16.12
CA LEU A 507 11.29 -13.66 -16.96
C LEU A 507 9.88 -13.09 -17.17
N PHE A 508 9.80 -11.90 -17.79
CA PHE A 508 8.57 -11.12 -17.94
C PHE A 508 7.41 -11.91 -18.59
N PHE A 509 7.66 -12.65 -19.66
CA PHE A 509 6.62 -13.42 -20.35
C PHE A 509 6.12 -14.62 -19.53
N GLU A 510 6.99 -15.24 -18.73
CA GLU A 510 6.60 -16.33 -17.83
C GLU A 510 5.75 -15.82 -16.67
N ALA A 511 6.02 -14.60 -16.18
CA ALA A 511 5.15 -13.92 -15.22
C ALA A 511 3.74 -13.71 -15.76
N ILE A 512 3.60 -13.21 -17.00
CA ILE A 512 2.30 -13.05 -17.67
C ILE A 512 1.59 -14.41 -17.81
N LYS A 513 2.28 -15.45 -18.31
CA LYS A 513 1.69 -16.79 -18.47
C LYS A 513 1.23 -17.39 -17.14
N ALA A 514 1.99 -17.17 -16.06
CA ALA A 514 1.61 -17.62 -14.73
C ALA A 514 0.30 -16.97 -14.27
N LEU A 515 0.16 -15.65 -14.44
CA LEU A 515 -1.08 -14.93 -14.11
C LEU A 515 -2.25 -15.33 -15.01
N GLN A 516 -2.03 -15.52 -16.31
CA GLN A 516 -3.07 -16.00 -17.25
C GLN A 516 -3.58 -17.39 -16.85
N ARG A 517 -2.67 -18.31 -16.50
CA ARG A 517 -3.05 -19.63 -15.94
C ARG A 517 -3.83 -19.46 -14.64
N GLY A 518 -3.39 -18.57 -13.76
CA GLY A 518 -4.11 -18.24 -12.53
C GLY A 518 -5.53 -17.76 -12.80
N LEU A 519 -5.73 -16.83 -13.74
CA LEU A 519 -7.04 -16.31 -14.11
C LEU A 519 -7.92 -17.31 -14.84
N SER A 520 -7.34 -18.31 -15.53
CA SER A 520 -8.13 -19.40 -16.10
C SER A 520 -8.80 -20.27 -15.03
N GLN A 521 -8.17 -20.40 -13.86
CA GLN A 521 -8.68 -21.16 -12.71
C GLN A 521 -9.47 -20.29 -11.73
N PHE A 522 -9.06 -19.03 -11.57
CA PHE A 522 -9.63 -18.04 -10.65
C PHE A 522 -10.04 -16.77 -11.40
N PRO A 523 -11.05 -16.84 -12.30
CA PRO A 523 -11.42 -15.72 -13.16
C PRO A 523 -11.96 -14.49 -12.40
N LYS A 524 -12.30 -14.66 -11.12
CA LYS A 524 -12.80 -13.60 -10.22
C LYS A 524 -11.75 -13.10 -9.22
N SER A 525 -10.48 -13.44 -9.35
CA SER A 525 -9.45 -12.85 -8.47
C SER A 525 -9.06 -11.47 -8.99
N GLY A 526 -9.56 -10.42 -8.34
CA GLY A 526 -9.21 -9.04 -8.66
C GLY A 526 -7.72 -8.75 -8.44
N GLU A 527 -7.07 -9.45 -7.51
CA GLU A 527 -5.62 -9.30 -7.24
C GLU A 527 -4.78 -9.78 -8.44
N LEU A 528 -5.11 -10.96 -8.99
CA LEU A 528 -4.45 -11.48 -10.19
C LEU A 528 -4.73 -10.61 -11.43
N GLN A 529 -5.97 -10.11 -11.56
CA GLN A 529 -6.34 -9.18 -12.63
C GLN A 529 -5.51 -7.89 -12.54
N ASN A 530 -5.41 -7.28 -11.36
CA ASN A 530 -4.58 -6.09 -11.14
C ASN A 530 -3.12 -6.36 -11.49
N ASN A 531 -2.55 -7.48 -11.05
CA ASN A 531 -1.15 -7.80 -11.33
C ASN A 531 -0.88 -8.00 -12.83
N LEU A 532 -1.84 -8.57 -13.55
CA LEU A 532 -1.73 -8.73 -14.99
C LEU A 532 -1.85 -7.38 -15.70
N GLY A 533 -2.77 -6.52 -15.25
CA GLY A 533 -2.86 -5.12 -15.69
C GLY A 533 -1.58 -4.33 -15.43
N TYR A 534 -0.97 -4.51 -14.25
CA TYR A 534 0.32 -3.93 -13.87
C TYR A 534 1.43 -4.35 -14.84
N LEU A 535 1.55 -5.65 -15.15
CA LEU A 535 2.51 -6.14 -16.14
C LEU A 535 2.27 -5.57 -17.54
N TYR A 536 1.02 -5.55 -18.02
CA TYR A 536 0.70 -4.95 -19.32
C TYR A 536 0.97 -3.45 -19.37
N SER A 537 0.76 -2.72 -18.27
CA SER A 537 1.00 -1.28 -18.19
C SER A 537 2.48 -0.92 -18.40
N ARG A 538 3.40 -1.86 -18.15
CA ARG A 538 4.85 -1.68 -18.40
C ARG A 538 5.23 -1.87 -19.88
N THR A 539 4.28 -2.30 -20.71
CA THR A 539 4.44 -2.43 -22.16
C THR A 539 3.75 -1.26 -22.89
N SER A 540 3.81 -1.23 -24.22
CA SER A 540 3.06 -0.27 -25.04
C SER A 540 1.57 -0.60 -25.18
N ILE A 541 1.07 -1.66 -24.54
CA ILE A 541 -0.30 -2.17 -24.70
C ILE A 541 -1.21 -1.61 -23.59
N ALA A 542 -1.56 -0.32 -23.70
CA ALA A 542 -2.37 0.36 -22.69
C ALA A 542 -3.81 -0.20 -22.57
N ASP A 543 -4.41 -0.66 -23.67
CA ASP A 543 -5.80 -1.17 -23.69
C ASP A 543 -5.98 -2.41 -22.81
N SER A 544 -5.02 -3.35 -22.88
CA SER A 544 -5.03 -4.54 -22.02
C SER A 544 -4.86 -4.17 -20.56
N ALA A 545 -3.96 -3.22 -20.25
CA ALA A 545 -3.77 -2.74 -18.89
C ALA A 545 -5.07 -2.12 -18.33
N TYR A 546 -5.73 -1.26 -19.11
CA TYR A 546 -7.01 -0.66 -18.76
C TYR A 546 -8.09 -1.72 -18.50
N TYR A 547 -8.27 -2.68 -19.41
CA TYR A 547 -9.24 -3.76 -19.26
C TYR A 547 -9.03 -4.53 -17.95
N TYR A 548 -7.79 -4.97 -17.69
CA TYR A 548 -7.51 -5.78 -16.51
C TYR A 548 -7.64 -4.98 -15.21
N PHE A 549 -7.20 -3.72 -15.16
CA PHE A 549 -7.43 -2.88 -13.99
C PHE A 549 -8.93 -2.62 -13.76
N GLN A 550 -9.70 -2.32 -14.81
CA GLN A 550 -11.14 -2.09 -14.69
C GLN A 550 -11.88 -3.34 -14.20
N THR A 551 -11.52 -4.53 -14.71
CA THR A 551 -12.08 -5.79 -14.20
C THR A 551 -11.67 -6.07 -12.76
N ALA A 552 -10.44 -5.70 -12.37
CA ALA A 552 -9.94 -5.87 -11.01
C ALA A 552 -10.76 -5.07 -10.00
N VAL A 553 -11.16 -3.83 -10.32
CA VAL A 553 -12.02 -2.98 -9.47
C VAL A 553 -13.30 -3.70 -9.07
N ALA A 554 -13.92 -4.48 -9.97
CA ALA A 554 -15.16 -5.20 -9.68
C ALA A 554 -14.95 -6.49 -8.85
N ASN A 555 -13.72 -6.99 -8.73
CA ASN A 555 -13.42 -8.33 -8.21
C ASN A 555 -12.45 -8.35 -7.02
N THR A 556 -11.91 -7.20 -6.60
CA THR A 556 -11.01 -7.10 -5.43
C THR A 556 -11.73 -6.53 -4.21
N SER A 557 -11.26 -6.91 -3.02
CA SER A 557 -11.70 -6.28 -1.77
C SER A 557 -11.06 -4.90 -1.54
N ARG A 558 -9.88 -4.66 -2.14
CA ARG A 558 -9.13 -3.40 -2.06
C ARG A 558 -9.19 -2.64 -3.38
N THR A 559 -10.34 -2.04 -3.67
CA THR A 559 -10.61 -1.37 -4.96
C THR A 559 -9.73 -0.14 -5.18
N GLU A 560 -9.21 0.46 -4.11
CA GLU A 560 -8.35 1.63 -4.16
C GLU A 560 -7.01 1.38 -4.90
N VAL A 561 -6.52 0.14 -4.91
CA VAL A 561 -5.26 -0.26 -5.56
C VAL A 561 -5.36 -0.26 -7.10
N PRO A 562 -6.28 -1.04 -7.73
CA PRO A 562 -6.45 -0.97 -9.18
C PRO A 562 -6.94 0.40 -9.67
N GLU A 563 -7.69 1.15 -8.87
CA GLU A 563 -8.06 2.53 -9.22
C GLU A 563 -6.88 3.49 -9.21
N ALA A 564 -5.99 3.40 -8.21
CA ALA A 564 -4.74 4.15 -8.24
C ALA A 564 -3.94 3.81 -9.50
N ASN A 565 -3.85 2.54 -9.87
CA ASN A 565 -3.19 2.10 -11.11
C ASN A 565 -3.83 2.66 -12.38
N LEU A 566 -5.16 2.73 -12.46
CA LEU A 566 -5.86 3.37 -13.58
C LEU A 566 -5.46 4.83 -13.73
N LEU A 567 -5.41 5.58 -12.62
CA LEU A 567 -4.95 6.97 -12.66
C LEU A 567 -3.48 7.07 -13.08
N GLY A 568 -2.62 6.19 -12.60
CA GLY A 568 -1.21 6.10 -13.02
C GLY A 568 -1.08 5.82 -14.52
N LEU A 569 -1.91 4.92 -15.06
CA LEU A 569 -1.98 4.62 -16.49
C LEU A 569 -2.40 5.85 -17.31
N TYR A 570 -3.38 6.62 -16.85
CA TYR A 570 -3.79 7.85 -17.51
C TYR A 570 -2.73 8.95 -17.43
N ALA A 571 -2.06 9.10 -16.30
CA ALA A 571 -0.96 10.06 -16.13
C ALA A 571 0.18 9.78 -17.12
N ARG A 572 0.45 8.50 -17.41
CA ARG A 572 1.43 8.05 -18.41
C ARG A 572 0.98 8.25 -19.86
N ASN A 573 -0.32 8.36 -20.10
CA ASN A 573 -0.92 8.47 -21.44
C ASN A 573 -1.82 9.72 -21.54
N PRO A 574 -1.26 10.94 -21.43
CA PRO A 574 -2.05 12.17 -21.31
C PRO A 574 -2.93 12.47 -22.55
N GLN A 575 -2.58 11.95 -23.72
CA GLN A 575 -3.42 12.12 -24.93
C GLN A 575 -4.80 11.47 -24.81
N VAL A 576 -4.91 10.39 -24.02
CA VAL A 576 -6.18 9.72 -23.74
C VAL A 576 -7.10 10.66 -22.95
N LEU A 577 -6.54 11.37 -21.96
CA LEU A 577 -7.27 12.35 -21.15
C LEU A 577 -7.65 13.62 -21.92
N ALA A 578 -6.85 13.99 -22.93
CA ALA A 578 -7.20 15.08 -23.85
C ALA A 578 -8.42 14.72 -24.71
N THR A 579 -8.57 13.44 -25.05
CA THR A 579 -9.67 12.93 -25.88
C THR A 579 -10.94 12.70 -25.06
N ASP A 580 -10.83 12.11 -23.87
CA ASP A 580 -11.95 11.92 -22.95
C ASP A 580 -11.60 12.36 -21.52
N SER A 581 -12.13 13.53 -21.17
CA SER A 581 -11.92 14.13 -19.85
C SER A 581 -12.74 13.52 -18.72
N THR A 582 -13.71 12.67 -19.04
CA THR A 582 -14.60 12.05 -18.04
C THR A 582 -13.91 10.90 -17.32
N LEU A 583 -12.90 10.28 -17.93
CA LEU A 583 -12.10 9.19 -17.37
C LEU A 583 -11.38 9.56 -16.06
N ALA A 584 -10.95 10.82 -15.93
CA ALA A 584 -10.35 11.34 -14.69
C ALA A 584 -11.38 11.79 -13.64
N ARG A 585 -12.68 11.83 -13.97
CA ARG A 585 -13.77 12.24 -13.07
C ARG A 585 -14.60 11.07 -12.53
N GLN A 586 -14.49 9.88 -13.15
CA GLN A 586 -15.28 8.69 -12.80
C GLN A 586 -14.69 7.84 -11.66
N THR A 587 -13.55 8.23 -11.09
CA THR A 587 -12.87 7.47 -10.03
C THR A 587 -13.27 7.99 -8.65
N ASP A 588 -13.59 7.10 -7.72
CA ASP A 588 -14.00 7.47 -6.37
C ASP A 588 -12.85 8.19 -5.65
N ARG A 589 -13.16 9.25 -4.89
CA ARG A 589 -12.12 10.00 -4.16
C ARG A 589 -11.65 9.21 -2.94
N TYR A 590 -10.63 8.39 -3.12
CA TYR A 590 -10.03 7.68 -2.00
C TYR A 590 -9.06 8.56 -1.21
N GLU A 591 -9.05 8.36 0.11
CA GLU A 591 -8.02 8.89 1.01
C GLU A 591 -6.68 8.15 0.87
N TYR A 592 -6.61 7.16 -0.03
CA TYR A 592 -5.46 6.31 -0.27
C TYR A 592 -4.30 7.08 -0.92
N GLU A 593 -3.10 6.88 -0.38
CA GLU A 593 -1.92 7.70 -0.66
C GLU A 593 -1.50 7.65 -2.15
N SER A 594 -1.42 6.45 -2.72
CA SER A 594 -1.03 6.24 -4.13
C SER A 594 -2.08 6.77 -5.11
N TYR A 595 -3.36 6.70 -4.73
CA TYR A 595 -4.44 7.31 -5.50
C TYR A 595 -4.27 8.83 -5.56
N GLN A 596 -4.06 9.47 -4.41
CA GLN A 596 -3.84 10.92 -4.33
C GLN A 596 -2.60 11.36 -5.11
N ALA A 597 -1.51 10.58 -5.02
CA ALA A 597 -0.30 10.82 -5.79
C ALA A 597 -0.57 10.87 -7.30
N ASN A 598 -1.28 9.86 -7.83
CA ASN A 598 -1.60 9.77 -9.26
C ASN A 598 -2.62 10.83 -9.71
N ALA A 599 -3.61 11.14 -8.88
CA ALA A 599 -4.54 12.24 -9.15
C ALA A 599 -3.81 13.58 -9.27
N LEU A 600 -2.79 13.82 -8.44
CA LEU A 600 -1.94 15.02 -8.54
C LEU A 600 -1.01 14.97 -9.75
N ALA A 601 -0.46 13.79 -10.09
CA ALA A 601 0.38 13.61 -11.28
C ALA A 601 -0.38 13.96 -12.57
N ILE A 602 -1.65 13.55 -12.69
CA ILE A 602 -2.51 13.89 -13.82
C ILE A 602 -2.65 15.41 -13.99
N ARG A 603 -2.74 16.18 -12.90
CA ARG A 603 -2.80 17.66 -12.96
C ARG A 603 -1.49 18.25 -13.49
N LEU A 604 -0.35 17.66 -13.17
CA LEU A 604 0.95 18.10 -13.69
C LEU A 604 1.12 17.79 -15.18
N VAL A 605 0.60 16.66 -15.67
CA VAL A 605 0.88 16.19 -17.03
C VAL A 605 -0.21 16.58 -18.04
N ALA A 606 -1.49 16.59 -17.64
CA ALA A 606 -2.62 16.77 -18.56
C ALA A 606 -3.41 18.08 -18.40
N ARG A 607 -3.49 18.66 -17.19
CA ARG A 607 -4.33 19.85 -16.91
C ARG A 607 -3.76 20.72 -15.79
N PRO A 608 -3.12 21.86 -16.11
CA PRO A 608 -2.62 22.80 -15.10
C PRO A 608 -3.73 23.59 -14.37
N ASP A 609 -4.97 23.07 -14.31
CA ASP A 609 -6.02 23.70 -13.50
C ASP A 609 -5.75 23.46 -12.01
N THR A 610 -5.39 24.54 -11.33
CA THR A 610 -4.99 24.58 -9.92
C THR A 610 -6.13 25.05 -8.99
N ALA A 611 -7.33 25.30 -9.52
CA ALA A 611 -8.47 25.75 -8.73
C ALA A 611 -8.95 24.67 -7.73
N GLY A 612 -9.09 25.04 -6.46
CA GLY A 612 -9.67 24.17 -5.42
C GLY A 612 -8.79 22.98 -5.00
N LEU A 613 -7.46 23.08 -5.12
CA LEU A 613 -6.53 22.02 -4.71
C LEU A 613 -6.47 21.90 -3.17
N ALA A 614 -6.92 20.76 -2.63
CA ALA A 614 -6.76 20.42 -1.21
C ALA A 614 -5.41 19.70 -0.98
N PRO A 615 -4.79 19.86 0.21
CA PRO A 615 -3.62 19.06 0.58
C PRO A 615 -3.97 17.56 0.66
N PRO A 616 -2.99 16.66 0.48
CA PRO A 616 -3.17 15.23 0.72
C PRO A 616 -3.74 15.00 2.13
N THR A 617 -4.71 14.09 2.28
CA THR A 617 -5.44 13.90 3.56
C THR A 617 -4.52 13.47 4.69
N TRP A 618 -3.53 12.62 4.39
CA TRP A 618 -2.53 12.17 5.36
C TRP A 618 -1.67 13.32 5.91
N LEU A 619 -1.47 14.39 5.13
CA LEU A 619 -0.72 15.58 5.57
C LEU A 619 -1.48 16.37 6.65
N ALA A 620 -2.82 16.29 6.65
CA ALA A 620 -3.67 16.93 7.66
C ALA A 620 -3.93 16.06 8.89
N ALA A 621 -3.79 14.73 8.76
CA ALA A 621 -4.07 13.76 9.82
C ALA A 621 -2.86 13.46 10.73
N GLU A 622 -1.64 13.85 10.34
CA GLU A 622 -0.46 13.69 11.19
C GLU A 622 -0.48 14.72 12.34
N PRO A 623 -0.31 14.29 13.62
CA PRO A 623 -0.23 15.21 14.73
C PRO A 623 0.97 16.17 14.56
N PRO A 624 0.86 17.43 15.04
CA PRO A 624 1.97 18.37 15.02
C PRO A 624 3.19 17.76 15.71
N VAL A 625 4.35 17.88 15.06
CA VAL A 625 5.62 17.20 15.39
C VAL A 625 6.10 17.37 16.84
N ALA A 626 5.59 18.36 17.59
CA ALA A 626 5.89 18.53 19.01
C ALA A 626 5.45 17.30 19.86
N ASP A 627 4.40 16.58 19.46
CA ASP A 627 3.88 15.42 20.18
C ASP A 627 4.54 14.09 19.73
N SER A 628 5.31 14.08 18.63
CA SER A 628 5.93 12.87 18.08
C SER A 628 7.19 12.41 18.82
N LEU A 629 7.73 13.23 19.73
CA LEU A 629 8.89 12.90 20.58
C LEU A 629 8.56 11.90 21.70
N LEU A 630 7.29 11.52 21.86
CA LEU A 630 6.80 10.56 22.87
C LEU A 630 6.56 9.15 22.30
N LEU A 631 6.75 8.94 21.00
CA LEU A 631 6.63 7.62 20.37
C LEU A 631 7.98 6.91 20.41
N THR A 632 8.00 5.70 20.97
CA THR A 632 9.20 4.83 21.11
C THR A 632 9.79 4.36 19.77
N GLU A 633 9.07 4.58 18.68
CA GLU A 633 9.53 4.39 17.30
C GLU A 633 9.50 5.80 16.67
N GLY A 634 10.65 6.32 16.24
CA GLY A 634 10.74 7.65 15.62
C GLY A 634 9.79 7.81 14.41
N PRO A 635 9.61 9.03 13.87
CA PRO A 635 8.70 9.23 12.74
C PRO A 635 9.06 8.28 11.60
N ALA A 636 8.08 7.51 11.10
CA ALA A 636 8.27 6.62 9.96
C ALA A 636 8.75 7.41 8.73
N GLY A 637 9.55 6.77 7.87
CA GLY A 637 9.86 7.29 6.54
C GLY A 637 8.61 7.43 5.66
N LEU A 638 8.70 8.23 4.61
CA LEU A 638 7.63 8.38 3.64
C LEU A 638 7.46 7.07 2.86
N SER A 639 6.21 6.58 2.76
CA SER A 639 5.86 5.58 1.75
C SER A 639 6.02 6.18 0.35
N VAL A 640 6.12 5.32 -0.68
CA VAL A 640 6.17 5.76 -2.09
C VAL A 640 4.97 6.65 -2.43
N GLY A 641 3.76 6.28 -1.97
CA GLY A 641 2.54 7.07 -2.14
C GLY A 641 2.57 8.43 -1.43
N ARG A 642 3.06 8.50 -0.17
CA ARG A 642 3.21 9.77 0.55
C ARG A 642 4.24 10.67 -0.09
N PHE A 643 5.40 10.12 -0.48
CA PHE A 643 6.43 10.88 -1.18
C PHE A 643 5.88 11.46 -2.48
N ALA A 644 5.31 10.63 -3.35
CA ALA A 644 4.81 11.06 -4.66
C ALA A 644 3.67 12.09 -4.51
N SER A 645 2.74 11.90 -3.57
CA SER A 645 1.67 12.87 -3.30
C SER A 645 2.21 14.20 -2.74
N LEU A 646 3.17 14.17 -1.80
CA LEU A 646 3.79 15.39 -1.27
C LEU A 646 4.55 16.15 -2.35
N TYR A 647 5.38 15.46 -3.12
CA TYR A 647 6.17 16.03 -4.21
C TYR A 647 5.27 16.64 -5.28
N ASN A 648 4.29 15.89 -5.80
CA ASN A 648 3.37 16.39 -6.82
C ASN A 648 2.53 17.56 -6.28
N TYR A 649 2.05 17.49 -5.04
CA TYR A 649 1.31 18.59 -4.42
C TYR A 649 2.16 19.85 -4.31
N ALA A 650 3.43 19.70 -3.91
CA ALA A 650 4.38 20.80 -3.83
C ALA A 650 4.62 21.45 -5.18
N LEU A 651 4.56 20.71 -6.29
CA LEU A 651 4.68 21.24 -7.65
C LEU A 651 3.38 21.87 -8.20
N VAL A 652 2.21 21.30 -7.93
CA VAL A 652 0.92 21.83 -8.43
C VAL A 652 0.46 23.07 -7.64
N SER A 653 0.80 23.18 -6.35
CA SER A 653 0.23 24.23 -5.50
C SER A 653 0.56 25.65 -5.99
N PRO A 654 -0.45 26.49 -6.32
CA PRO A 654 -0.23 27.82 -6.89
C PRO A 654 0.21 28.86 -5.85
N ARG A 655 -0.12 28.65 -4.56
CA ARG A 655 0.27 29.49 -3.43
C ARG A 655 0.66 28.59 -2.26
N PRO A 656 1.90 28.11 -2.20
CA PRO A 656 2.30 27.21 -1.15
C PRO A 656 2.40 27.95 0.19
N ASP A 657 1.80 27.37 1.23
CA ASP A 657 1.81 27.90 2.58
C ASP A 657 3.16 27.67 3.28
N SER A 658 3.46 28.49 4.29
CA SER A 658 4.70 28.34 5.08
C SER A 658 4.82 26.99 5.79
N LEU A 659 3.68 26.33 6.05
CA LEU A 659 3.64 24.98 6.61
C LEU A 659 4.24 23.95 5.64
N LEU A 660 3.85 24.00 4.35
CA LEU A 660 4.34 23.06 3.34
C LEU A 660 5.87 23.14 3.18
N LEU A 661 6.41 24.36 3.16
CA LEU A 661 7.86 24.57 3.08
C LEU A 661 8.58 23.97 4.29
N LYS A 662 8.04 24.15 5.50
CA LYS A 662 8.60 23.55 6.73
C LYS A 662 8.53 22.03 6.70
N THR A 663 7.42 21.45 6.24
CA THR A 663 7.27 19.99 6.11
C THR A 663 8.31 19.42 5.14
N LEU A 664 8.51 20.02 3.96
CA LEU A 664 9.51 19.59 2.99
C LEU A 664 10.93 19.64 3.58
N GLN A 665 11.26 20.72 4.28
CA GLN A 665 12.56 20.86 4.96
C GLN A 665 12.80 19.79 6.03
N GLN A 666 11.80 19.47 6.83
CA GLN A 666 11.91 18.44 7.86
C GLN A 666 12.03 17.05 7.25
N ARG A 667 11.17 16.71 6.29
CA ARG A 667 11.16 15.39 5.64
C ARG A 667 12.41 15.15 4.80
N GLY A 668 12.93 16.17 4.13
CA GLY A 668 14.18 16.06 3.35
C GLY A 668 15.45 15.87 4.19
N ARG A 669 15.41 16.19 5.50
CA ARG A 669 16.53 15.97 6.43
C ARG A 669 16.47 14.63 7.17
N GLN A 670 15.38 13.88 6.99
CA GLN A 670 15.15 12.63 7.72
C GLN A 670 15.91 11.49 7.03
N VAL A 671 16.70 10.73 7.80
CA VAL A 671 17.54 9.64 7.26
C VAL A 671 16.72 8.57 6.55
N SER A 672 15.51 8.27 7.04
CA SER A 672 14.62 7.29 6.41
C SER A 672 14.07 7.72 5.04
N ASN A 673 14.24 8.98 4.64
CA ASN A 673 13.83 9.51 3.33
C ASN A 673 15.02 9.81 2.41
N GLN A 674 16.20 9.23 2.69
CA GLN A 674 17.41 9.52 1.94
C GLN A 674 17.25 9.25 0.44
N ASP A 675 16.51 8.20 0.07
CA ASP A 675 16.22 7.85 -1.34
C ASP A 675 15.39 8.93 -2.07
N PHE A 676 14.73 9.81 -1.34
CA PHE A 676 13.87 10.89 -1.85
C PHE A 676 14.47 12.29 -1.64
N ALA A 677 15.68 12.40 -1.09
CA ALA A 677 16.21 13.66 -0.58
C ALA A 677 16.35 14.73 -1.67
N ASP A 678 16.93 14.38 -2.82
CA ASP A 678 17.14 15.31 -3.94
C ASP A 678 15.80 15.83 -4.50
N ASP A 679 14.81 14.95 -4.63
CA ASP A 679 13.49 15.32 -5.14
C ASP A 679 12.70 16.18 -4.14
N LEU A 680 12.79 15.88 -2.85
CA LEU A 680 12.22 16.74 -1.81
C LEU A 680 12.90 18.12 -1.80
N LEU A 681 14.21 18.18 -2.06
CA LEU A 681 14.96 19.43 -2.15
C LEU A 681 14.54 20.25 -3.38
N LEU A 682 14.29 19.60 -4.52
CA LEU A 682 13.74 20.25 -5.72
C LEU A 682 12.34 20.82 -5.44
N ALA A 683 11.46 20.01 -4.84
CA ALA A 683 10.12 20.45 -4.45
C ALA A 683 10.19 21.65 -3.49
N GLN A 684 11.11 21.61 -2.52
CA GLN A 684 11.38 22.71 -1.60
C GLN A 684 11.82 23.97 -2.36
N ALA A 685 12.73 23.86 -3.33
CA ALA A 685 13.20 24.98 -4.14
C ALA A 685 12.04 25.62 -4.92
N MET A 686 11.21 24.82 -5.58
CA MET A 686 10.07 25.33 -6.36
C MET A 686 9.01 26.01 -5.49
N VAL A 687 8.78 25.48 -4.29
CA VAL A 687 7.90 26.11 -3.29
C VAL A 687 8.49 27.44 -2.81
N ALA A 688 9.78 27.48 -2.46
CA ALA A 688 10.47 28.69 -2.01
C ALA A 688 10.39 29.81 -3.06
N TYR A 689 10.55 29.47 -4.34
CA TYR A 689 10.45 30.43 -5.44
C TYR A 689 9.07 31.09 -5.47
N ARG A 690 7.99 30.28 -5.41
CA ARG A 690 6.61 30.76 -5.41
C ARG A 690 6.23 31.52 -4.13
N SER A 691 6.87 31.22 -3.02
CA SER A 691 6.70 31.95 -1.76
C SER A 691 7.48 33.28 -1.71
N GLY A 692 8.13 33.70 -2.79
CA GLY A 692 8.88 34.96 -2.87
C GLY A 692 10.27 34.90 -2.23
N ARG A 693 10.90 33.72 -2.22
CA ARG A 693 12.28 33.51 -1.73
C ARG A 693 13.18 32.95 -2.85
N PRO A 694 13.48 33.74 -3.88
CA PRO A 694 14.27 33.28 -5.01
C PRO A 694 15.72 32.92 -4.63
N ALA A 695 16.33 33.62 -3.67
CA ALA A 695 17.68 33.31 -3.19
C ALA A 695 17.81 31.88 -2.59
N ASP A 696 16.82 31.48 -1.78
CA ASP A 696 16.74 30.12 -1.24
C ASP A 696 16.65 29.10 -2.39
N THR A 697 15.81 29.41 -3.40
CA THR A 697 15.64 28.56 -4.58
C THR A 697 16.95 28.36 -5.34
N PHE A 698 17.66 29.46 -5.62
CA PHE A 698 18.90 29.42 -6.38
C PHE A 698 19.99 28.64 -5.64
N THR A 699 20.08 28.82 -4.33
CA THR A 699 21.00 28.05 -3.47
C THR A 699 20.69 26.55 -3.54
N LEU A 700 19.42 26.18 -3.37
CA LEU A 700 19.00 24.78 -3.38
C LEU A 700 19.19 24.11 -4.75
N LEU A 701 18.89 24.81 -5.84
CA LEU A 701 19.12 24.28 -7.19
C LEU A 701 20.60 24.18 -7.54
N SER A 702 21.43 25.11 -7.07
CA SER A 702 22.89 25.01 -7.21
C SER A 702 23.41 23.78 -6.48
N GLN A 703 22.96 23.57 -5.24
CA GLN A 703 23.32 22.38 -4.46
C GLN A 703 22.93 21.08 -5.20
N LEU A 704 21.73 21.03 -5.79
CA LEU A 704 21.28 19.89 -6.59
C LEU A 704 22.11 19.68 -7.86
N ALA A 705 22.49 20.78 -8.53
CA ALA A 705 23.34 20.73 -9.71
C ALA A 705 24.76 20.25 -9.41
N ASP A 706 25.28 20.56 -8.21
CA ASP A 706 26.62 20.15 -7.79
C ASP A 706 26.65 18.73 -7.21
N GLY A 707 25.55 18.29 -6.58
CA GLY A 707 25.46 16.99 -5.90
C GLY A 707 25.28 15.79 -6.82
N SER A 708 24.62 15.95 -7.99
CA SER A 708 24.19 14.83 -8.84
C SER A 708 24.58 15.02 -10.31
N PRO A 709 25.75 14.50 -10.77
CA PRO A 709 26.26 14.73 -12.12
C PRO A 709 25.32 14.30 -13.26
N ARG A 710 24.48 13.28 -13.06
CA ARG A 710 23.54 12.78 -14.08
C ARG A 710 22.34 13.70 -14.33
N THR A 711 21.94 14.48 -13.33
CA THR A 711 20.78 15.38 -13.39
C THR A 711 21.18 16.85 -13.34
N ALA A 712 22.48 17.12 -13.20
CA ALA A 712 23.05 18.45 -13.11
C ALA A 712 22.61 19.37 -14.25
N GLU A 713 22.60 18.86 -15.49
CA GLU A 713 22.21 19.64 -16.67
C GLU A 713 20.76 20.15 -16.58
N SER A 714 19.83 19.28 -16.17
CA SER A 714 18.42 19.66 -16.00
C SER A 714 18.24 20.70 -14.89
N TYR A 715 18.95 20.55 -13.76
CA TYR A 715 18.88 21.52 -12.67
C TYR A 715 19.51 22.86 -13.02
N ARG A 716 20.63 22.87 -13.77
CA ARG A 716 21.25 24.09 -14.30
C ARG A 716 20.38 24.80 -15.32
N THR A 717 19.69 24.05 -16.17
CA THR A 717 18.72 24.60 -17.12
C THR A 717 17.56 25.28 -16.38
N ALA A 718 16.97 24.58 -15.40
CA ALA A 718 15.90 25.13 -14.57
C ALA A 718 16.35 26.37 -13.79
N LEU A 719 17.54 26.32 -13.17
CA LEU A 719 18.15 27.45 -12.47
C LEU A 719 18.39 28.63 -13.41
N GLY A 720 18.97 28.39 -14.59
CA GLY A 720 19.22 29.41 -15.60
C GLY A 720 17.95 30.12 -16.06
N LEU A 721 16.88 29.37 -16.32
CA LEU A 721 15.58 29.93 -16.69
C LEU A 721 14.94 30.74 -15.56
N LEU A 722 15.02 30.29 -14.30
CA LEU A 722 14.48 31.02 -13.16
C LEU A 722 15.29 32.28 -12.82
N LEU A 723 16.62 32.26 -13.05
CA LEU A 723 17.48 33.44 -12.99
C LEU A 723 17.12 34.44 -14.09
N MET A 724 16.86 33.94 -15.30
CA MET A 724 16.40 34.77 -16.43
C MET A 724 15.03 35.42 -16.14
N ASP A 725 14.06 34.69 -15.55
CA ASP A 725 12.76 35.24 -15.11
C ASP A 725 12.93 36.33 -14.04
N SER A 726 13.97 36.24 -13.22
CA SER A 726 14.31 37.26 -12.21
C SER A 726 15.16 38.41 -12.76
N GLY A 727 15.41 38.48 -14.07
CA GLY A 727 16.25 39.51 -14.71
C GLY A 727 17.76 39.37 -14.48
N LEU A 728 18.21 38.28 -13.85
CA LEU A 728 19.60 38.04 -13.47
C LEU A 728 20.39 37.38 -14.60
N TYR A 729 20.42 38.03 -15.77
CA TYR A 729 20.99 37.48 -17.00
C TYR A 729 22.47 37.05 -16.90
N PRO A 730 23.38 37.79 -16.24
CA PRO A 730 24.78 37.36 -16.14
C PRO A 730 24.93 36.03 -15.39
N LYS A 731 24.19 35.83 -14.29
CA LYS A 731 24.18 34.58 -13.54
C LYS A 731 23.47 33.47 -14.30
N ALA A 732 22.37 33.77 -15.00
CA ALA A 732 21.71 32.80 -15.87
C ALA A 732 22.69 32.27 -16.94
N ASN A 733 23.43 33.15 -17.60
CA ASN A 733 24.45 32.77 -18.59
C ASN A 733 25.56 31.91 -17.97
N GLN A 734 26.07 32.27 -16.78
CA GLN A 734 27.10 31.49 -16.09
C GLN A 734 26.63 30.06 -15.78
N MET A 735 25.38 29.89 -15.33
CA MET A 735 24.84 28.56 -15.01
C MET A 735 24.58 27.73 -16.27
N LEU A 736 24.05 28.36 -17.33
CA LEU A 736 23.77 27.70 -18.61
C LEU A 736 25.05 27.35 -19.39
N GLU A 737 26.14 28.09 -19.20
CA GLU A 737 27.45 27.81 -19.82
C GLU A 737 28.04 26.46 -19.39
N LEU A 738 27.68 25.97 -18.20
CA LEU A 738 28.13 24.68 -17.68
C LEU A 738 27.46 23.48 -18.36
N ASN A 739 26.45 23.72 -19.21
CA ASN A 739 25.76 22.70 -19.98
C ASN A 739 26.24 22.68 -21.44
N THR A 740 26.21 21.50 -22.06
CA THR A 740 26.68 21.31 -23.44
C THR A 740 25.56 21.01 -24.44
N ASP A 741 24.33 20.87 -23.98
CA ASP A 741 23.18 20.57 -24.83
C ASP A 741 22.70 21.81 -25.63
N THR A 742 22.09 21.55 -26.78
CA THR A 742 21.65 22.60 -27.72
C THR A 742 20.58 23.51 -27.13
N LEU A 743 19.73 23.02 -26.23
CA LEU A 743 18.66 23.81 -25.61
C LEU A 743 19.24 24.82 -24.61
N SER A 744 20.21 24.41 -23.79
CA SER A 744 20.96 25.32 -22.93
C SER A 744 21.73 26.38 -23.73
N MET A 745 22.32 26.00 -24.86
CA MET A 745 22.97 26.96 -25.77
C MET A 745 21.99 27.99 -26.34
N TYR A 746 20.78 27.58 -26.71
CA TYR A 746 19.72 28.48 -27.15
C TYR A 746 19.34 29.47 -26.03
N TYR A 747 19.08 28.99 -24.82
CA TYR A 747 18.77 29.87 -23.68
C TYR A 747 19.93 30.80 -23.33
N ARG A 748 21.17 30.35 -23.49
CA ARG A 748 22.36 31.17 -23.31
C ARG A 748 22.47 32.27 -24.37
N ALA A 749 22.20 31.94 -25.64
CA ALA A 749 22.15 32.91 -26.74
C ALA A 749 21.10 34.01 -26.48
N LEU A 750 19.90 33.62 -26.03
CA LEU A 750 18.85 34.54 -25.61
C LEU A 750 19.27 35.41 -24.43
N THR A 751 19.89 34.81 -23.41
CA THR A 751 20.34 35.53 -22.21
C THR A 751 21.36 36.62 -22.56
N LEU A 752 22.37 36.30 -23.39
CA LEU A 752 23.36 37.28 -23.86
C LEU A 752 22.73 38.36 -24.76
N THR A 753 21.75 37.98 -25.58
CA THR A 753 20.99 38.93 -26.41
C THR A 753 20.21 39.93 -25.54
N LYS A 754 19.57 39.46 -24.47
CA LYS A 754 18.87 40.31 -23.48
C LYS A 754 19.83 41.22 -22.70
N MET A 755 21.10 40.82 -22.53
CA MET A 755 22.15 41.67 -21.97
C MET A 755 22.67 42.73 -22.94
N GLY A 756 22.31 42.66 -24.23
CA GLY A 756 22.86 43.52 -25.29
C GLY A 756 24.21 43.08 -25.84
N ASP A 757 24.72 41.91 -25.44
CA ASP A 757 26.00 41.37 -25.94
C ASP A 757 25.78 40.47 -27.16
N LEU A 758 25.46 41.13 -28.27
CA LEU A 758 25.17 40.45 -29.54
C LEU A 758 26.40 39.74 -30.13
N VAL A 759 27.61 40.20 -29.81
CA VAL A 759 28.84 39.58 -30.34
C VAL A 759 29.08 38.23 -29.67
N ALA A 760 28.99 38.17 -28.34
CA ALA A 760 29.14 36.90 -27.61
C ALA A 760 28.02 35.90 -27.94
N ALA A 761 26.81 36.38 -28.25
CA ALA A 761 25.67 35.53 -28.57
C ALA A 761 25.77 34.84 -29.95
N GLN A 762 26.59 35.34 -30.88
CA GLN A 762 26.52 34.94 -32.30
C GLN A 762 26.83 33.47 -32.56
N SER A 763 27.92 32.97 -31.96
CA SER A 763 28.33 31.57 -32.14
C SER A 763 27.33 30.60 -31.50
N LEU A 764 26.67 31.01 -30.43
CA LEU A 764 25.65 30.23 -29.74
C LEU A 764 24.36 30.18 -30.56
N TRP A 765 23.92 31.30 -31.14
CA TRP A 765 22.81 31.34 -32.09
C TRP A 765 23.06 30.46 -33.31
N GLU A 766 24.27 30.50 -33.87
CA GLU A 766 24.68 29.66 -35.00
C GLU A 766 24.59 28.17 -34.65
N THR A 767 25.03 27.80 -33.44
CA THR A 767 25.02 26.41 -32.98
C THR A 767 23.61 25.92 -32.67
N ALA A 768 22.81 26.73 -31.99
CA ALA A 768 21.43 26.42 -31.65
C ALA A 768 20.53 26.31 -32.89
N GLY A 769 20.79 27.11 -33.92
CA GLY A 769 20.00 27.13 -35.16
C GLY A 769 20.26 25.97 -36.12
N ARG A 770 21.30 25.15 -35.93
CA ARG A 770 21.66 24.08 -36.91
C ARG A 770 20.52 23.12 -37.23
N ASN A 771 19.69 22.81 -36.22
CA ASN A 771 18.59 21.85 -36.33
C ASN A 771 17.20 22.47 -36.12
N ASP A 772 17.12 23.81 -35.98
CA ASP A 772 15.86 24.53 -35.79
C ASP A 772 15.81 25.74 -36.71
N ALA A 773 14.96 25.65 -37.74
CA ALA A 773 14.81 26.68 -38.77
C ALA A 773 14.27 28.01 -38.20
N GLY A 774 13.47 27.96 -37.12
CA GLY A 774 12.98 29.15 -36.44
C GLY A 774 14.13 29.88 -35.73
N VAL A 775 14.94 29.15 -34.98
CA VAL A 775 16.13 29.68 -34.28
C VAL A 775 17.16 30.21 -35.29
N ALA A 776 17.40 29.49 -36.39
CA ALA A 776 18.26 29.97 -37.48
C ALA A 776 17.71 31.26 -38.11
N GLY A 777 16.39 31.36 -38.28
CA GLY A 777 15.72 32.56 -38.75
C GLY A 777 15.93 33.76 -37.82
N LEU A 778 15.79 33.56 -36.50
CA LEU A 778 16.06 34.59 -35.48
C LEU A 778 17.52 35.05 -35.51
N LYS A 779 18.46 34.14 -35.68
CA LYS A 779 19.89 34.48 -35.87
C LYS A 779 20.08 35.37 -37.10
N GLN A 780 19.55 34.96 -38.26
CA GLN A 780 19.76 35.67 -39.52
C GLN A 780 19.25 37.12 -39.46
N ILE A 781 18.11 37.36 -38.80
CA ILE A 781 17.59 38.72 -38.64
C ILE A 781 18.42 39.54 -37.63
N LEU A 782 18.89 38.92 -36.53
CA LEU A 782 19.64 39.61 -35.49
C LEU A 782 20.99 40.11 -36.03
N TYR A 783 21.62 39.35 -36.93
CA TYR A 783 22.88 39.72 -37.59
C TYR A 783 22.70 40.29 -39.00
N GLN A 784 21.48 40.74 -39.35
CA GLN A 784 21.17 41.46 -40.59
C GLN A 784 21.54 40.71 -41.88
N GLU A 785 21.56 39.38 -41.85
CA GLU A 785 21.77 38.52 -43.03
C GLU A 785 20.54 38.55 -43.95
N ARG A 786 19.35 38.80 -43.38
CA ARG A 786 18.11 39.07 -44.11
C ARG A 786 17.18 40.00 -43.31
N PRO A 787 16.24 40.72 -43.96
CA PRO A 787 15.23 41.49 -43.25
C PRO A 787 14.21 40.59 -42.52
N PRO A 788 13.62 41.05 -41.39
CA PRO A 788 12.59 40.32 -40.67
C PRO A 788 11.27 40.30 -41.45
N VAL A 789 10.63 39.12 -41.54
CA VAL A 789 9.43 38.90 -42.36
C VAL A 789 8.21 38.59 -41.49
N SER A 790 8.33 37.64 -40.56
CA SER A 790 7.24 37.28 -39.66
C SER A 790 7.05 38.32 -38.56
N ASP A 791 5.85 38.37 -37.96
CA ASP A 791 5.59 39.33 -36.87
C ASP A 791 6.44 39.04 -35.62
N LEU A 792 6.74 37.77 -35.34
CA LEU A 792 7.68 37.39 -34.27
C LEU A 792 9.10 37.85 -34.58
N GLU A 793 9.58 37.65 -35.82
CA GLU A 793 10.90 38.12 -36.27
C GLU A 793 11.01 39.64 -36.14
N LYS A 794 9.99 40.39 -36.59
CA LYS A 794 9.97 41.85 -36.47
C LYS A 794 9.96 42.28 -35.02
N ALA A 795 9.12 41.68 -34.18
CA ALA A 795 9.04 42.01 -32.75
C ALA A 795 10.37 41.72 -32.05
N PHE A 796 10.98 40.58 -32.32
CA PHE A 796 12.29 40.20 -31.78
C PHE A 796 13.40 41.16 -32.23
N TYR A 797 13.45 41.50 -33.52
CA TYR A 797 14.40 42.48 -34.06
C TYR A 797 14.22 43.86 -33.41
N VAL A 798 12.98 44.34 -33.32
CA VAL A 798 12.64 45.62 -32.70
C VAL A 798 13.04 45.65 -31.24
N SER A 799 12.89 44.56 -30.48
CA SER A 799 13.27 44.52 -29.07
C SER A 799 14.80 44.54 -28.89
N TYR A 800 15.56 43.76 -29.66
CA TYR A 800 16.97 43.48 -29.33
C TYR A 800 18.02 44.15 -30.21
N ARG A 801 17.68 44.72 -31.38
CA ARG A 801 18.62 45.50 -32.22
C ARG A 801 18.55 46.98 -31.93
N THR A 802 18.96 47.37 -30.73
CA THR A 802 18.92 48.76 -30.22
C THR A 802 19.84 49.72 -30.94
N ASP A 803 20.81 49.20 -31.70
CA ASP A 803 21.75 49.96 -32.51
C ASP A 803 21.18 50.39 -33.88
N ASP A 804 20.09 49.78 -34.35
CA ASP A 804 19.43 50.17 -35.60
C ASP A 804 18.37 51.27 -35.36
N PRO A 805 18.65 52.54 -35.72
CA PRO A 805 17.71 53.64 -35.52
C PRO A 805 16.43 53.53 -36.36
N ASN A 806 16.42 52.67 -37.40
CA ASN A 806 15.27 52.48 -38.28
C ASN A 806 14.38 51.31 -37.86
N ARG A 807 14.68 50.62 -36.75
CA ARG A 807 13.93 49.44 -36.30
C ARG A 807 12.43 49.72 -36.09
N GLY A 808 12.06 50.95 -35.75
CA GLY A 808 10.67 51.40 -35.61
C GLY A 808 9.81 51.19 -36.87
N ARG A 809 10.41 51.18 -38.07
CA ARG A 809 9.69 50.89 -39.32
C ARG A 809 9.15 49.47 -39.36
N TYR A 810 9.89 48.50 -38.82
CA TYR A 810 9.42 47.12 -38.74
C TYR A 810 8.30 46.99 -37.72
N TRP A 811 8.40 47.69 -36.59
CA TRP A 811 7.38 47.71 -35.54
C TRP A 811 6.00 48.15 -36.05
N GLU A 812 5.94 49.19 -36.88
CA GLU A 812 4.69 49.69 -37.45
C GLU A 812 3.95 48.61 -38.27
N THR A 813 4.69 47.70 -38.89
CA THR A 813 4.15 46.63 -39.76
C THR A 813 3.72 45.36 -39.03
N ILE A 814 3.93 45.27 -37.70
CA ILE A 814 3.48 44.14 -36.90
C ILE A 814 1.95 44.18 -36.80
N ARG A 815 1.30 43.06 -37.09
CA ARG A 815 -0.16 42.91 -37.07
C ARG A 815 -0.65 42.22 -35.81
N ASP A 816 0.12 41.26 -35.29
CA ASP A 816 -0.18 40.60 -34.01
C ASP A 816 -0.17 41.62 -32.86
N ALA A 817 -1.28 41.71 -32.14
CA ALA A 817 -1.50 42.74 -31.13
C ALA A 817 -0.58 42.55 -29.90
N ASP A 818 -0.29 41.31 -29.52
CA ASP A 818 0.56 40.99 -28.38
C ASP A 818 2.01 41.31 -28.71
N LEU A 819 2.52 40.78 -29.82
CA LEU A 819 3.90 41.01 -30.26
C LEU A 819 4.19 42.49 -30.52
N LYS A 820 3.23 43.22 -31.09
CA LYS A 820 3.35 44.68 -31.27
C LYS A 820 3.43 45.42 -29.95
N THR A 821 2.65 44.99 -28.96
CA THR A 821 2.64 45.60 -27.62
C THR A 821 3.93 45.30 -26.87
N VAL A 822 4.40 44.05 -26.89
CA VAL A 822 5.65 43.61 -26.24
C VAL A 822 6.85 44.37 -26.80
N SER A 823 7.03 44.38 -28.12
CA SER A 823 8.15 45.09 -28.75
C SER A 823 8.03 46.62 -28.67
N GLY A 824 6.79 47.14 -28.65
CA GLY A 824 6.54 48.58 -28.46
C GLY A 824 6.90 49.06 -27.05
N ALA A 825 6.76 48.21 -26.03
CA ALA A 825 7.14 48.56 -24.66
C ALA A 825 8.65 48.85 -24.56
N THR A 826 9.47 48.09 -25.29
CA THR A 826 10.92 48.32 -25.40
C THR A 826 11.23 49.67 -26.05
N LEU A 827 10.52 50.06 -27.11
CA LEU A 827 10.67 51.38 -27.75
C LEU A 827 10.27 52.52 -26.80
N ILE A 828 9.21 52.32 -26.00
CA ILE A 828 8.79 53.30 -24.98
C ILE A 828 9.89 53.50 -23.94
N GLU A 829 10.48 52.43 -23.41
CA GLU A 829 11.58 52.51 -22.45
C GLU A 829 12.76 53.32 -23.02
N GLU A 830 13.15 53.06 -24.27
CA GLU A 830 14.22 53.79 -24.95
C GLU A 830 13.89 55.28 -25.14
N TYR A 831 12.69 55.61 -25.63
CA TYR A 831 12.27 57.00 -25.80
C TYR A 831 12.19 57.74 -24.45
N LEU A 832 11.82 57.07 -23.37
CA LEU A 832 11.84 57.68 -22.04
C LEU A 832 13.28 57.88 -21.52
N ALA A 833 14.18 56.92 -21.76
CA ALA A 833 15.60 57.03 -21.42
C ALA A 833 16.29 58.19 -22.16
N THR A 834 15.95 58.40 -23.44
CA THR A 834 16.45 59.52 -24.26
C THR A 834 15.68 60.83 -24.04
N ARG A 835 14.79 60.89 -23.05
CA ARG A 835 13.95 62.04 -22.67
C ARG A 835 13.03 62.57 -23.77
N GLN A 836 12.45 61.67 -24.55
CA GLN A 836 11.52 61.96 -25.66
C GLN A 836 10.10 61.41 -25.37
N PRO A 837 9.37 61.95 -24.37
CA PRO A 837 8.09 61.40 -23.90
C PRO A 837 6.92 61.56 -24.89
N PHE A 838 7.11 62.32 -25.98
CA PHE A 838 6.12 62.45 -27.04
C PHE A 838 6.07 61.18 -27.89
N TYR A 839 7.22 60.69 -28.36
CA TYR A 839 7.29 59.45 -29.14
C TYR A 839 6.86 58.24 -28.32
N ALA A 840 7.23 58.18 -27.03
CA ALA A 840 6.72 57.14 -26.13
C ALA A 840 5.17 57.10 -26.09
N GLN A 841 4.51 58.26 -26.02
CA GLN A 841 3.05 58.34 -26.05
C GLN A 841 2.46 57.94 -27.41
N MET A 842 3.15 58.29 -28.50
CA MET A 842 2.77 57.90 -29.86
C MET A 842 2.80 56.38 -30.01
N ILE A 843 3.87 55.72 -29.57
CA ILE A 843 3.99 54.25 -29.57
C ILE A 843 2.85 53.63 -28.76
N LEU A 844 2.61 54.09 -27.53
CA LEU A 844 1.52 53.59 -26.68
C LEU A 844 0.15 53.67 -27.38
N SER A 845 -0.14 54.77 -28.09
CA SER A 845 -1.42 54.95 -28.79
C SER A 845 -1.63 54.01 -29.98
N GLN A 846 -0.55 53.40 -30.49
CA GLN A 846 -0.55 52.50 -31.64
C GLN A 846 -0.30 51.03 -31.26
N MET A 847 -0.17 50.73 -29.96
CA MET A 847 -0.14 49.36 -29.43
C MET A 847 -1.49 48.64 -29.60
N GLY A 848 -1.51 47.34 -29.31
CA GLY A 848 -2.74 46.55 -29.34
C GLY A 848 -3.78 47.07 -28.35
N LYS A 849 -5.07 46.93 -28.68
CA LYS A 849 -6.15 47.37 -27.79
C LYS A 849 -6.32 46.38 -26.64
N PRO A 850 -6.60 46.83 -25.40
CA PRO A 850 -6.68 45.95 -24.22
C PRO A 850 -7.54 44.69 -24.36
N ALA A 851 -8.65 44.76 -25.09
CA ALA A 851 -9.55 43.62 -25.31
C ALA A 851 -8.98 42.50 -26.20
N GLN A 852 -7.88 42.77 -26.90
CA GLN A 852 -7.23 41.86 -27.84
C GLN A 852 -5.92 41.30 -27.27
N LEU A 853 -5.53 41.71 -26.06
CA LEU A 853 -4.23 41.39 -25.48
C LEU A 853 -4.29 40.18 -24.56
N SER A 854 -3.27 39.33 -24.62
CA SER A 854 -3.02 38.34 -23.58
C SER A 854 -2.75 39.01 -22.23
N PRO A 855 -2.90 38.29 -21.10
CA PRO A 855 -2.61 38.84 -19.78
C PRO A 855 -1.20 39.44 -19.65
N PHE A 856 -0.21 38.82 -20.30
CA PHE A 856 1.16 39.34 -20.28
C PHE A 856 1.27 40.66 -21.05
N ALA A 857 0.80 40.71 -22.29
CA ALA A 857 0.85 41.92 -23.12
C ALA A 857 0.00 43.06 -22.55
N LEU A 858 -1.20 42.77 -22.02
CA LEU A 858 -2.03 43.75 -21.31
C LEU A 858 -1.30 44.35 -20.11
N SER A 859 -0.56 43.51 -19.37
CA SER A 859 0.23 43.99 -18.25
C SER A 859 1.38 44.91 -18.70
N LEU A 860 2.00 44.66 -19.85
CA LEU A 860 3.06 45.52 -20.40
C LEU A 860 2.52 46.84 -20.94
N GLU A 861 1.34 46.84 -21.56
CA GLU A 861 0.65 48.07 -21.97
C GLU A 861 0.36 48.96 -20.76
N ASN A 862 -0.26 48.40 -19.72
CA ASN A 862 -0.54 49.10 -18.46
C ASN A 862 0.74 49.65 -17.82
N LEU A 863 1.82 48.86 -17.83
CA LEU A 863 3.11 49.26 -17.29
C LEU A 863 3.74 50.39 -18.11
N SER A 864 3.65 50.34 -19.43
CA SER A 864 4.14 51.37 -20.33
C SER A 864 3.39 52.70 -20.14
N ALA A 865 2.07 52.66 -19.99
CA ALA A 865 1.26 53.82 -19.63
C ALA A 865 1.66 54.41 -18.28
N LEU A 866 1.90 53.54 -17.28
CA LEU A 866 2.39 53.95 -15.96
C LEU A 866 3.79 54.60 -16.04
N ARG A 867 4.72 54.03 -16.80
CA ARG A 867 6.07 54.59 -16.99
C ARG A 867 6.01 56.00 -17.58
N ILE A 868 5.18 56.23 -18.60
CA ILE A 868 5.01 57.57 -19.23
C ILE A 868 4.43 58.57 -18.22
N THR A 869 3.42 58.19 -17.43
CA THR A 869 2.81 59.11 -16.45
C THR A 869 3.72 59.41 -15.27
N VAL A 870 4.49 58.42 -14.80
CA VAL A 870 5.52 58.58 -13.76
C VAL A 870 6.67 59.45 -14.26
N PHE A 871 7.11 59.28 -15.51
CA PHE A 871 8.10 60.15 -16.14
C PHE A 871 7.62 61.61 -16.18
N ARG A 872 6.35 61.85 -16.54
CA ARG A 872 5.70 63.18 -16.54
C ARG A 872 5.33 63.69 -15.14
N ASN A 873 5.61 62.92 -14.09
CA ASN A 873 5.29 63.22 -12.69
C ASN A 873 3.79 63.53 -12.43
N LYS A 874 2.87 62.78 -13.07
CA LYS A 874 1.41 62.97 -12.93
C LYS A 874 0.81 61.99 -11.91
N LEU A 875 0.84 62.35 -10.63
CA LEU A 875 0.41 61.45 -9.54
C LEU A 875 -1.02 60.88 -9.68
N PRO A 876 -2.09 61.67 -9.95
CA PRO A 876 -3.44 61.10 -10.01
C PRO A 876 -3.61 60.06 -11.12
N ALA A 877 -2.97 60.29 -12.27
CA ALA A 877 -3.00 59.35 -13.39
C ALA A 877 -2.20 58.08 -13.06
N ALA A 878 -1.00 58.23 -12.48
CA ALA A 878 -0.17 57.11 -12.08
C ALA A 878 -0.84 56.25 -10.99
N ASP A 879 -1.48 56.86 -9.99
CA ASP A 879 -2.24 56.14 -8.96
C ASP A 879 -3.40 55.34 -9.58
N SER A 880 -4.18 55.97 -10.49
CA SER A 880 -5.26 55.29 -11.20
C SER A 880 -4.76 54.12 -12.05
N MET A 881 -3.71 54.32 -12.85
CA MET A 881 -3.13 53.27 -13.71
C MET A 881 -2.53 52.12 -12.90
N SER A 882 -1.94 52.40 -11.74
CA SER A 882 -1.33 51.39 -10.86
C SER A 882 -2.34 50.38 -10.29
N ARG A 883 -3.64 50.69 -10.35
CA ARG A 883 -4.75 49.81 -9.91
C ARG A 883 -5.25 48.87 -11.00
N GLY A 884 -4.72 48.97 -12.22
CA GLY A 884 -5.03 48.08 -13.34
C GLY A 884 -4.54 46.65 -13.15
N PHE A 885 -4.72 45.82 -14.17
CA PHE A 885 -4.25 44.44 -14.17
C PHE A 885 -2.73 44.37 -14.42
N PHE A 886 -2.00 43.67 -13.54
CA PHE A 886 -0.58 43.37 -13.70
C PHE A 886 -0.30 41.88 -13.51
N ALA A 887 0.30 41.27 -14.52
CA ALA A 887 0.85 39.92 -14.47
C ALA A 887 1.95 39.82 -13.40
N LEU A 888 2.18 38.63 -12.85
CA LEU A 888 3.11 38.42 -11.73
C LEU A 888 4.50 39.06 -11.94
N PRO A 889 5.17 38.92 -13.11
CA PRO A 889 6.49 39.52 -13.34
C PRO A 889 6.51 41.05 -13.21
N HIS A 890 5.42 41.72 -13.60
CA HIS A 890 5.37 43.19 -13.66
C HIS A 890 4.90 43.86 -12.36
N ARG A 891 4.51 43.07 -11.34
CA ARG A 891 3.96 43.64 -10.10
C ARG A 891 4.99 44.41 -9.28
N ALA A 892 6.24 43.93 -9.25
CA ALA A 892 7.31 44.58 -8.52
C ALA A 892 7.64 45.95 -9.13
N GLU A 893 7.81 45.99 -10.46
CA GLU A 893 8.09 47.23 -11.18
C GLU A 893 6.93 48.23 -11.07
N ARG A 894 5.68 47.77 -11.13
CA ARG A 894 4.51 48.62 -10.88
C ARG A 894 4.58 49.34 -9.53
N GLN A 895 4.95 48.61 -8.47
CA GLN A 895 5.07 49.19 -7.13
C GLN A 895 6.24 50.14 -7.03
N PHE A 896 7.36 49.82 -7.69
CA PHE A 896 8.53 50.69 -7.76
C PHE A 896 8.22 52.02 -8.45
N LEU A 897 7.52 51.99 -9.59
CA LEU A 897 7.09 53.17 -10.35
C LEU A 897 6.12 54.03 -9.53
N LEU A 898 5.16 53.41 -8.84
CA LEU A 898 4.23 54.09 -7.94
C LEU A 898 4.96 54.77 -6.77
N GLY A 899 5.89 54.06 -6.12
CA GLY A 899 6.73 54.61 -5.06
C GLY A 899 7.55 55.81 -5.53
N THR A 900 8.11 55.73 -6.74
CA THR A 900 8.89 56.81 -7.36
C THR A 900 8.08 58.08 -7.55
N VAL A 901 6.86 58.00 -8.09
CA VAL A 901 6.01 59.21 -8.28
C VAL A 901 5.47 59.75 -6.95
N LEU A 902 5.15 58.88 -5.99
CA LEU A 902 4.72 59.29 -4.64
C LEU A 902 5.83 60.04 -3.90
N ALA A 903 7.07 59.55 -3.96
CA ALA A 903 8.23 60.21 -3.38
C ALA A 903 8.47 61.60 -3.99
N ARG A 904 8.41 61.72 -5.32
CA ARG A 904 8.53 63.00 -6.04
C ARG A 904 7.43 64.00 -5.65
N ASN A 905 6.25 63.53 -5.26
CA ASN A 905 5.13 64.36 -4.82
C ASN A 905 5.02 64.48 -3.28
N LYS A 906 6.09 64.15 -2.54
CA LYS A 906 6.21 64.27 -1.07
C LYS A 906 5.19 63.42 -0.27
N LYS A 907 4.66 62.36 -0.88
CA LYS A 907 3.76 61.37 -0.25
C LYS A 907 4.56 60.26 0.42
N MET A 908 5.32 60.63 1.46
CA MET A 908 6.37 59.77 2.04
C MET A 908 5.86 58.44 2.62
N PRO A 909 4.76 58.39 3.40
CA PRO A 909 4.27 57.13 3.95
C PRO A 909 3.75 56.16 2.88
N GLU A 910 3.07 56.66 1.85
CA GLU A 910 2.61 55.81 0.75
C GLU A 910 3.79 55.35 -0.13
N ALA A 911 4.78 56.22 -0.36
CA ALA A 911 6.01 55.87 -1.08
C ALA A 911 6.79 54.77 -0.37
N ASP A 912 6.91 54.85 0.97
CA ASP A 912 7.58 53.82 1.77
C ASP A 912 6.94 52.45 1.61
N ARG A 913 5.60 52.39 1.66
CA ARG A 913 4.86 51.13 1.46
C ARG A 913 5.06 50.57 0.06
N ALA A 914 5.00 51.43 -0.96
CA ALA A 914 5.20 51.02 -2.35
C ALA A 914 6.63 50.50 -2.60
N PHE A 915 7.67 51.18 -2.11
CA PHE A 915 9.05 50.71 -2.22
C PHE A 915 9.30 49.41 -1.44
N ALA A 916 8.76 49.30 -0.22
CA ALA A 916 8.87 48.08 0.56
C ALA A 916 8.20 46.88 -0.13
N GLU A 917 7.02 47.09 -0.73
CA GLU A 917 6.32 46.05 -1.47
C GLU A 917 7.03 45.70 -2.78
N ALA A 918 7.58 46.67 -3.51
CA ALA A 918 8.39 46.42 -4.69
C ALA A 918 9.58 45.50 -4.39
N LEU A 919 10.34 45.83 -3.33
CA LEU A 919 11.47 45.03 -2.88
C LEU A 919 11.05 43.66 -2.37
N ARG A 920 9.88 43.53 -1.72
CA ARG A 920 9.36 42.23 -1.28
C ARG A 920 9.01 41.33 -2.47
N LEU A 921 8.51 41.89 -3.56
CA LEU A 921 8.11 41.16 -4.77
C LEU A 921 9.30 40.75 -5.64
N ALA A 922 10.34 41.58 -5.71
CA ALA A 922 11.58 41.30 -6.44
C ALA A 922 12.81 41.65 -5.57
N PRO A 923 13.15 40.79 -4.59
CA PRO A 923 14.17 41.09 -3.60
C PRO A 923 15.59 41.09 -4.13
N LEU A 924 15.81 40.61 -5.37
CA LEU A 924 17.12 40.53 -6.01
C LEU A 924 17.25 41.50 -7.20
N ASP A 925 16.27 42.36 -7.43
CA ASP A 925 16.30 43.35 -8.51
C ASP A 925 17.14 44.56 -8.09
N ALA A 926 18.22 44.83 -8.82
CA ALA A 926 19.17 45.90 -8.49
C ALA A 926 18.55 47.30 -8.60
N GLN A 927 17.68 47.53 -9.57
CA GLN A 927 17.05 48.84 -9.79
C GLN A 927 16.07 49.15 -8.65
N ILE A 928 15.25 48.16 -8.28
CA ILE A 928 14.29 48.28 -7.19
C ILE A 928 15.00 48.48 -5.86
N ALA A 929 16.01 47.66 -5.57
CA ALA A 929 16.82 47.76 -4.34
C ALA A 929 17.52 49.13 -4.25
N THR A 930 18.15 49.58 -5.33
CA THR A 930 18.83 50.87 -5.39
C THR A 930 17.87 52.03 -5.17
N GLY A 931 16.73 52.06 -5.84
CA GLY A 931 15.76 53.15 -5.69
C GLY A 931 15.09 53.17 -4.31
N ALA A 932 14.73 52.01 -3.75
CA ALA A 932 14.21 51.90 -2.39
C ALA A 932 15.25 52.35 -1.34
N ALA A 933 16.50 51.91 -1.50
CA ALA A 933 17.60 52.30 -0.62
C ALA A 933 17.87 53.80 -0.65
N ARG A 934 17.91 54.42 -1.85
CA ARG A 934 18.05 55.89 -1.99
C ARG A 934 16.90 56.64 -1.33
N PHE A 935 15.68 56.14 -1.45
CA PHE A 935 14.53 56.72 -0.75
C PHE A 935 14.70 56.63 0.78
N TRP A 936 15.04 55.46 1.32
CA TRP A 936 15.25 55.28 2.76
C TRP A 936 16.45 56.07 3.31
N GLN A 937 17.51 56.19 2.53
CA GLN A 937 18.67 57.03 2.82
C GLN A 937 18.26 58.50 2.99
N GLN A 938 17.43 59.03 2.08
CA GLN A 938 16.89 60.40 2.19
C GLN A 938 16.04 60.60 3.45
N GLN A 939 15.37 59.55 3.93
CA GLN A 939 14.58 59.56 5.17
C GLN A 939 15.41 59.28 6.43
N LYS A 940 16.75 59.24 6.33
CA LYS A 940 17.68 58.90 7.42
C LYS A 940 17.47 57.49 7.99
N GLN A 941 16.91 56.57 7.21
CA GLN A 941 16.76 55.15 7.54
C GLN A 941 17.94 54.34 6.97
N THR A 942 19.18 54.74 7.29
CA THR A 942 20.40 54.21 6.66
C THR A 942 20.56 52.69 6.86
N ASP A 943 20.25 52.16 8.04
CA ASP A 943 20.33 50.70 8.31
C ASP A 943 19.40 49.89 7.40
N ARG A 944 18.19 50.40 7.14
CA ARG A 944 17.20 49.75 6.27
C ARG A 944 17.66 49.81 4.81
N ALA A 945 18.16 50.97 4.38
CA ALA A 945 18.74 51.17 3.05
C ALA A 945 19.92 50.22 2.82
N TYR A 946 20.82 50.09 3.80
CA TYR A 946 21.98 49.22 3.74
C TYR A 946 21.59 47.75 3.56
N ARG A 947 20.68 47.25 4.41
CA ARG A 947 20.19 45.86 4.29
C ARG A 947 19.52 45.57 2.95
N ALA A 948 18.85 46.56 2.35
CA ALA A 948 18.21 46.42 1.05
C ALA A 948 19.20 46.16 -0.08
N VAL A 949 20.40 46.74 0.00
CA VAL A 949 21.42 46.67 -1.05
C VAL A 949 22.34 45.47 -0.86
N VAL A 950 22.76 45.18 0.38
CA VAL A 950 23.71 44.10 0.70
C VAL A 950 23.28 42.76 0.11
N GLY A 951 22.02 42.36 0.33
CA GLY A 951 21.51 41.06 -0.12
C GLY A 951 21.40 40.90 -1.64
N VAL A 952 21.61 41.98 -2.41
CA VAL A 952 21.41 42.06 -3.86
C VAL A 952 22.73 42.09 -4.63
N LEU A 953 23.81 42.52 -3.98
CA LEU A 953 25.14 42.70 -4.58
C LEU A 953 25.67 41.41 -5.23
N ASP A 954 25.59 40.29 -4.51
CA ASP A 954 26.11 39.00 -4.98
C ASP A 954 25.46 38.55 -6.29
N TYR A 955 24.23 39.00 -6.58
CA TYR A 955 23.49 38.64 -7.79
C TYR A 955 23.65 39.64 -8.93
N ASN A 956 24.11 40.87 -8.63
CA ASN A 956 24.10 42.01 -9.56
C ASN A 956 25.45 42.70 -9.62
N ALA A 957 26.54 41.93 -9.74
CA ALA A 957 27.91 42.47 -9.72
C ALA A 957 28.20 43.48 -10.84
N ARG A 958 27.44 43.46 -11.95
CA ARG A 958 27.62 44.37 -13.09
C ARG A 958 26.77 45.65 -13.01
N GLU A 959 26.05 45.89 -11.91
CA GLU A 959 25.17 47.05 -11.76
C GLU A 959 25.87 48.20 -11.02
N PRO A 960 26.36 49.25 -11.73
CA PRO A 960 27.22 50.26 -11.12
C PRO A 960 26.48 51.14 -10.11
N GLU A 961 25.21 51.45 -10.37
CA GLU A 961 24.40 52.28 -9.46
C GLU A 961 24.12 51.59 -8.12
N LEU A 962 24.08 50.26 -8.09
CA LEU A 962 23.96 49.46 -6.87
C LEU A 962 25.22 49.59 -6.03
N TRP A 963 26.41 49.40 -6.63
CA TRP A 963 27.70 49.55 -5.96
C TRP A 963 27.95 50.96 -5.43
N LYS A 964 27.64 52.00 -6.22
CA LYS A 964 27.73 53.40 -5.76
C LYS A 964 26.86 53.65 -4.52
N THR A 965 25.64 53.09 -4.53
CA THR A 965 24.70 53.23 -3.41
C THR A 965 25.19 52.48 -2.18
N TYR A 966 25.72 51.26 -2.34
CA TYR A 966 26.35 50.50 -1.26
C TYR A 966 27.52 51.26 -0.62
N ILE A 967 28.47 51.71 -1.43
CA ILE A 967 29.65 52.46 -0.96
C ILE A 967 29.22 53.72 -0.20
N SER A 968 28.23 54.46 -0.71
CA SER A 968 27.70 55.64 -0.02
C SER A 968 27.07 55.29 1.34
N LEU A 969 26.36 54.17 1.45
CA LEU A 969 25.73 53.73 2.70
C LEU A 969 26.74 53.19 3.71
N CYS A 970 27.83 52.56 3.25
CA CYS A 970 28.96 52.18 4.08
C CYS A 970 29.62 53.40 4.72
N LEU A 971 29.91 54.43 3.92
CA LEU A 971 30.50 55.69 4.41
C LEU A 971 29.58 56.38 5.44
N GLU A 972 28.27 56.42 5.21
CA GLU A 972 27.31 57.00 6.17
C GLU A 972 27.25 56.25 7.51
N GLN A 973 27.43 54.93 7.49
CA GLN A 973 27.53 54.10 8.69
C GLN A 973 28.94 54.01 9.27
N ARG A 974 29.92 54.72 8.71
CA ARG A 974 31.34 54.69 9.11
C ARG A 974 32.00 53.31 8.94
N LEU A 975 31.49 52.50 8.02
CA LEU A 975 32.06 51.22 7.60
C LEU A 975 33.07 51.47 6.47
N THR A 976 34.17 52.19 6.75
CA THR A 976 35.13 52.64 5.73
C THR A 976 35.82 51.49 4.99
N ASP A 977 36.17 50.43 5.71
CA ASP A 977 36.87 49.27 5.14
C ASP A 977 36.01 48.55 4.09
N TYR A 978 34.72 48.35 4.41
CA TYR A 978 33.73 47.79 3.46
C TYR A 978 33.50 48.69 2.23
N ALA A 979 33.63 50.01 2.40
CA ALA A 979 33.49 50.97 1.31
C ALA A 979 34.70 50.91 0.36
N GLU A 980 35.91 50.78 0.93
CA GLU A 980 37.17 50.61 0.19
C GLU A 980 37.20 49.29 -0.57
N ASP A 981 36.84 48.18 0.08
CA ASP A 981 36.79 46.84 -0.51
C ASP A 981 35.83 46.73 -1.71
N ALA A 982 34.81 47.60 -1.78
CA ALA A 982 33.84 47.63 -2.87
C ALA A 982 34.27 48.47 -4.09
N LEU A 983 35.30 49.32 -3.97
CA LEU A 983 35.77 50.16 -5.08
C LEU A 983 36.27 49.36 -6.29
N PRO A 984 37.01 48.24 -6.14
CA PRO A 984 37.40 47.41 -7.29
C PRO A 984 36.20 46.81 -8.03
N GLN A 985 35.14 46.42 -7.30
CA GLN A 985 33.93 45.88 -7.91
C GLN A 985 33.21 46.96 -8.73
N LEU A 986 33.06 48.18 -8.18
CA LEU A 986 32.51 49.31 -8.92
C LEU A 986 33.35 49.63 -10.17
N GLN A 987 34.68 49.60 -10.06
CA GLN A 987 35.58 49.86 -11.18
C GLN A 987 35.37 48.88 -12.33
N SER A 988 35.09 47.61 -12.02
CA SER A 988 34.78 46.58 -13.02
C SER A 988 33.37 46.72 -13.64
N ALA A 989 32.44 47.37 -12.93
CA ALA A 989 31.04 47.48 -13.30
C ALA A 989 30.69 48.77 -14.06
N THR A 990 31.59 49.76 -14.14
CA THR A 990 31.32 51.04 -14.80
C THR A 990 32.43 51.49 -15.77
N SER A 991 32.14 52.54 -16.54
CA SER A 991 33.12 53.16 -17.42
C SER A 991 34.22 53.89 -16.63
N PRO A 992 35.45 53.99 -17.17
CA PRO A 992 36.53 54.70 -16.51
C PRO A 992 36.17 56.15 -16.12
N ALA A 993 35.42 56.85 -16.97
CA ALA A 993 35.00 58.23 -16.71
C ALA A 993 34.03 58.33 -15.52
N ASP A 994 33.02 57.45 -15.47
CA ASP A 994 32.03 57.41 -14.39
C ASP A 994 32.65 56.94 -13.06
N TYR A 995 33.60 56.00 -13.10
CA TYR A 995 34.36 55.60 -11.92
C TYR A 995 35.16 56.75 -11.31
N GLN A 996 35.89 57.50 -12.15
CA GLN A 996 36.68 58.65 -11.68
C GLN A 996 35.80 59.75 -11.10
N ALA A 997 34.63 60.00 -11.69
CA ALA A 997 33.67 60.96 -11.15
C ALA A 997 33.19 60.55 -9.74
N PHE A 998 32.84 59.27 -9.55
CA PHE A 998 32.42 58.76 -8.26
C PHE A 998 33.56 58.73 -7.22
N LEU A 999 34.79 58.43 -7.64
CA LEU A 999 35.95 58.36 -6.74
C LEU A 999 36.24 59.73 -6.08
N ALA A 1000 36.04 60.83 -6.80
CA ALA A 1000 36.16 62.18 -6.24
C ALA A 1000 35.14 62.41 -5.09
N ASP A 1001 33.88 62.02 -5.31
CA ASP A 1001 32.82 62.10 -4.30
C ASP A 1001 33.12 61.21 -3.08
N TYR A 1002 33.64 60.01 -3.31
CA TYR A 1002 34.09 59.08 -2.27
C TYR A 1002 35.17 59.71 -1.39
N GLN A 1003 36.24 60.23 -1.99
CA GLN A 1003 37.35 60.85 -1.26
C GLN A 1003 36.90 62.06 -0.42
N GLN A 1004 36.04 62.90 -1.00
CA GLN A 1004 35.48 64.05 -0.28
C GLN A 1004 34.69 63.61 0.97
N LYS A 1005 33.85 62.58 0.86
CA LYS A 1005 33.10 62.03 1.99
C LYS A 1005 34.04 61.38 3.02
N LEU A 1006 35.03 60.61 2.59
CA LEU A 1006 35.99 59.95 3.49
C LEU A 1006 36.75 60.97 4.34
N THR A 1007 37.32 62.01 3.71
CA THR A 1007 38.02 63.09 4.43
C THR A 1007 37.10 63.81 5.42
N SER A 1008 35.81 63.95 5.12
CA SER A 1008 34.84 64.55 6.06
C SER A 1008 34.63 63.68 7.31
N ILE A 1009 34.58 62.36 7.14
CA ILE A 1009 34.45 61.37 8.23
C ILE A 1009 35.72 61.36 9.08
N GLU A 1010 36.90 61.38 8.45
CA GLU A 1010 38.20 61.42 9.15
C GLU A 1010 38.36 62.71 9.97
N LYS A 1011 38.00 63.87 9.41
CA LYS A 1011 38.01 65.15 10.15
C LYS A 1011 37.07 65.12 11.35
N GLN A 1012 35.86 64.57 11.20
CA GLN A 1012 34.94 64.41 12.32
C GLN A 1012 35.52 63.47 13.38
N ARG A 1013 36.19 62.38 12.98
CA ARG A 1013 36.86 61.44 13.90
C ARG A 1013 38.05 62.07 14.65
N GLN A 1014 38.72 63.06 14.07
CA GLN A 1014 39.79 63.83 14.72
C GLN A 1014 39.27 64.94 15.66
N THR A 1015 37.99 65.31 15.55
CA THR A 1015 37.35 66.38 16.35
C THR A 1015 36.65 65.84 17.61
N PHE A 1016 36.45 64.52 17.68
CA PHE A 1016 36.01 63.77 18.86
C PHE A 1016 37.21 63.12 19.53
#